data_AF-A0A225D404-F1
#
_entry.id   AF-A0A225D404-F1
#
_cell.length_a   1.000
_cell.length_b   1.000
_cell.length_c   1.000
_cell.angle_alpha   90.00
_cell.angle_beta   90.00
_cell.angle_gamma   90.00
#
_symmetry.space_group_name_H-M   'P 1'
#
loop_
_entity.id
_entity.type
_entity.pdbx_description
1 polymer ?
#
loop_
_entity_poly.entity_id
_entity_poly.type
_entity_poly.pdbx_seq_one_letter_code
_entity_poly.pdbx_strand_id
1 'polypeptide(L)'
;MANGTKRDESRPDRAWLPWTGFGLWVVGAVGLGYLGRYYDRSPGELVLAGTAWVGVLGLAARESVRYMFGPVFTYEIVRLGRRWFTFAIRLFYVLCVMALLGMMFFGWLKDIGYFDGRSVVRVPPGRLSSFATNFFYTFIVVQFCVVVFLTPAYVAGTVADEKERKTLEFLLATDLRNREIIFGKLAARVTVLLMFVLAGLPVIAFLQLFGGIDPDQVLAATAATILTILGLSALGLAFSTALRRPRDAITMTYLAAALFAIISFALPAIARAYLSRSGYPTFSVLGYELNYVDVTDWFGAGNIFYVVVSILELSGGMSPAAIGAALLRYGIFWGLATALLLGYSVWRLRTVALHQSYGAPRGVSGWRARRRAARVRPAVGSDPIFWKEVHAESGGCGGLAGRVMVIFIICLVFIFPIVGFFAKFGDLFGIYRAIFNVPLSSESLQERWRDFAQVVSVWVRMATGGLGFLAMLGAAIRGAGVVSGERDKDTWVSLISTPLTAWEILRGKWLGCLLGLRPLYYALLLTWLLALAVGAVKLPMLVLTAVATAVYVSGFAWVGIFCSVAARNTLIATVRALIASIFLAGGFWVFCGLCCAAPIGLLSRSQNPDFLPGAAQFLLGCTPPFVAGWLPLNGYQDRDLVPFPWDARHGMGPLAPLFGVLLWVGFNFGLCTAALRAFESATNRTRNDPADSTDRAGAKAADIQRTREGG
;
A
#
# COMPACT_ATOMS: atom_id res chain seq x y z
N MET A 1 -11.66 54.88 -0.11
CA MET A 1 -13.12 54.62 -0.24
C MET A 1 -13.31 53.39 -1.10
N ALA A 2 -13.56 52.25 -0.46
CA ALA A 2 -14.12 51.05 -1.09
C ALA A 2 -15.05 50.46 -0.03
N ASN A 3 -16.36 50.71 -0.20
CA ASN A 3 -17.42 50.20 0.66
C ASN A 3 -17.48 48.67 0.51
N GLY A 4 -16.66 47.97 1.27
CA GLY A 4 -16.84 46.55 1.55
C GLY A 4 -18.00 46.42 2.51
N THR A 5 -19.18 46.11 1.98
CA THR A 5 -20.37 45.77 2.73
C THR A 5 -20.05 44.66 3.73
N LYS A 6 -19.98 45.03 5.01
CA LYS A 6 -20.21 44.12 6.13
C LYS A 6 -21.57 43.47 5.90
N ARG A 7 -21.60 42.29 5.28
CA ARG A 7 -22.72 41.39 5.46
C ARG A 7 -22.63 40.87 6.88
N ASP A 8 -23.50 41.41 7.70
CA ASP A 8 -24.03 40.83 8.93
C ASP A 8 -24.01 39.29 8.90
N GLU A 9 -23.02 38.69 9.56
CA GLU A 9 -23.01 37.27 9.93
C GLU A 9 -23.11 37.08 11.46
N SER A 10 -23.69 38.06 12.16
CA SER A 10 -24.29 37.81 13.47
C SER A 10 -25.69 37.20 13.29
N ARG A 11 -25.77 35.92 12.92
CA ARG A 11 -26.96 35.11 13.18
C ARG A 11 -26.60 33.99 14.17
N PRO A 12 -26.92 34.16 15.46
CA PRO A 12 -26.98 33.03 16.37
C PRO A 12 -28.15 32.10 15.96
N ASP A 13 -28.04 30.82 16.31
CA ASP A 13 -29.16 29.86 16.38
C ASP A 13 -29.71 29.17 15.11
N ARG A 14 -28.86 28.85 14.14
CA ARG A 14 -29.16 27.77 13.17
C ARG A 14 -28.29 26.52 13.34
N ALA A 15 -27.67 26.36 14.50
CA ALA A 15 -26.89 25.16 14.83
C ALA A 15 -27.74 23.88 14.82
N TRP A 16 -29.07 23.97 14.99
CA TRP A 16 -30.00 22.83 15.02
C TRP A 16 -30.45 22.36 13.63
N LEU A 17 -30.40 23.23 12.60
CA LEU A 17 -30.87 22.92 11.24
C LEU A 17 -30.15 21.70 10.60
N PRO A 18 -28.83 21.51 10.79
CA PRO A 18 -28.13 20.32 10.31
C PRO A 18 -28.55 19.05 11.06
N TRP A 19 -28.79 19.16 12.36
CA TRP A 19 -29.19 18.03 13.21
C TRP A 19 -30.62 17.59 12.93
N THR A 20 -31.53 18.50 12.59
CA THR A 20 -32.89 18.13 12.16
C THR A 20 -32.89 17.49 10.78
N GLY A 21 -32.08 17.98 9.85
CA GLY A 21 -31.88 17.32 8.55
C GLY A 21 -31.28 15.91 8.67
N PHE A 22 -30.27 15.73 9.52
CA PHE A 22 -29.69 14.42 9.80
C PHE A 22 -30.64 13.50 10.60
N GLY A 23 -31.39 14.05 11.55
CA GLY A 23 -32.42 13.32 12.30
C GLY A 23 -33.54 12.81 11.39
N LEU A 24 -34.04 13.66 10.49
CA LEU A 24 -35.00 13.27 9.45
C LEU A 24 -34.42 12.21 8.50
N TRP A 25 -33.12 12.27 8.21
CA TRP A 25 -32.41 11.27 7.40
C TRP A 25 -32.39 9.89 8.07
N VAL A 26 -32.02 9.82 9.36
CA VAL A 26 -32.00 8.57 10.13
C VAL A 26 -33.42 8.02 10.30
N VAL A 27 -34.39 8.88 10.64
CA VAL A 27 -35.79 8.48 10.82
C VAL A 27 -36.40 8.00 9.50
N GLY A 28 -36.09 8.64 8.37
CA GLY A 28 -36.53 8.21 7.04
C GLY A 28 -35.93 6.87 6.62
N ALA A 29 -34.64 6.64 6.88
CA ALA A 29 -33.97 5.37 6.60
C ALA A 29 -34.52 4.23 7.46
N VAL A 30 -34.74 4.48 8.76
CA VAL A 30 -35.36 3.52 9.69
C VAL A 30 -36.82 3.27 9.30
N GLY A 31 -37.56 4.30 8.91
CA GLY A 31 -38.96 4.20 8.47
C GLY A 31 -39.10 3.39 7.17
N LEU A 32 -38.24 3.60 6.18
CA LEU A 32 -38.19 2.79 4.96
C LEU A 32 -37.82 1.33 5.25
N GLY A 33 -36.85 1.09 6.14
CA GLY A 33 -36.46 -0.25 6.57
C GLY A 33 -37.56 -0.97 7.36
N TYR A 34 -38.33 -0.24 8.17
CA TYR A 34 -39.48 -0.76 8.90
C TYR A 34 -40.66 -1.06 7.97
N LEU A 35 -40.97 -0.14 7.05
CA LEU A 35 -42.03 -0.32 6.04
C LEU A 35 -41.75 -1.48 5.10
N GLY A 36 -40.49 -1.67 4.68
CA GLY A 36 -40.08 -2.80 3.84
C GLY A 36 -40.13 -4.15 4.56
N ARG A 37 -40.10 -4.19 5.89
CA ARG A 37 -40.29 -5.42 6.68
C ARG A 37 -41.75 -5.76 6.95
N TYR A 38 -42.64 -4.77 6.93
CA TYR A 38 -44.03 -4.93 7.39
C TYR A 38 -45.05 -4.95 6.24
N TYR A 39 -44.72 -4.37 5.08
CA TYR A 39 -45.58 -4.36 3.91
C TYR A 39 -44.94 -5.12 2.75
N ASP A 40 -45.69 -6.09 2.21
CA ASP A 40 -45.36 -6.94 1.07
C ASP A 40 -45.39 -6.13 -0.26
N ARG A 41 -44.60 -5.06 -0.32
CA ARG A 41 -44.50 -4.13 -1.45
C ARG A 41 -43.66 -4.75 -2.56
N SER A 42 -44.01 -4.46 -3.82
CA SER A 42 -43.20 -4.87 -4.96
C SER A 42 -41.76 -4.30 -4.83
N PRO A 43 -40.70 -5.07 -5.12
CA PRO A 43 -39.32 -4.61 -4.96
C PRO A 43 -39.02 -3.30 -5.71
N GLY A 44 -39.71 -3.07 -6.84
CA GLY A 44 -39.59 -1.83 -7.62
C GLY A 44 -40.08 -0.58 -6.89
N GLU A 45 -41.14 -0.67 -6.10
CA GLU A 45 -41.65 0.47 -5.32
C GLU A 45 -40.71 0.85 -4.17
N LEU A 46 -40.08 -0.14 -3.53
CA LEU A 46 -39.09 0.10 -2.47
C LEU A 46 -37.82 0.74 -3.03
N VAL A 47 -37.39 0.35 -4.24
CA VAL A 47 -36.25 0.96 -4.94
C VAL A 47 -36.59 2.38 -5.39
N LEU A 48 -37.78 2.63 -5.94
CA LEU A 48 -38.21 3.98 -6.35
C LEU A 48 -38.40 4.91 -5.14
N ALA A 49 -39.03 4.42 -4.07
CA ALA A 49 -39.19 5.19 -2.83
C ALA A 49 -37.82 5.48 -2.18
N GLY A 50 -36.91 4.49 -2.16
CA GLY A 50 -35.55 4.66 -1.63
C GLY A 50 -34.70 5.62 -2.47
N THR A 51 -34.75 5.52 -3.80
CA THR A 51 -34.02 6.43 -4.70
C THR A 51 -34.56 7.86 -4.69
N ALA A 52 -35.89 8.02 -4.66
CA ALA A 52 -36.53 9.32 -4.49
C ALA A 52 -36.21 9.94 -3.13
N TRP A 53 -36.24 9.16 -2.04
CA TRP A 53 -35.85 9.63 -0.72
C TRP A 53 -34.38 10.05 -0.67
N VAL A 54 -33.46 9.23 -1.19
CA VAL A 54 -32.02 9.57 -1.26
C VAL A 54 -31.76 10.82 -2.10
N GLY A 55 -32.50 11.02 -3.21
CA GLY A 55 -32.42 12.22 -4.05
C GLY A 55 -32.89 13.49 -3.34
N VAL A 56 -34.07 13.45 -2.70
CA VAL A 56 -34.63 14.56 -1.93
C VAL A 56 -33.75 14.89 -0.72
N LEU A 57 -33.22 13.88 -0.03
CA LEU A 57 -32.30 14.04 1.09
C LEU A 57 -30.93 14.58 0.65
N GLY A 58 -30.42 14.17 -0.51
CA GLY A 58 -29.17 14.71 -1.05
C GLY A 58 -29.25 16.21 -1.36
N LEU A 59 -30.43 16.67 -1.79
CA LEU A 59 -30.72 18.09 -2.02
C LEU A 59 -30.93 18.84 -0.69
N ALA A 60 -31.73 18.29 0.22
CA ALA A 60 -32.02 18.90 1.52
C ALA A 60 -30.79 18.94 2.46
N ALA A 61 -29.94 17.92 2.41
CA ALA A 61 -28.73 17.84 3.21
C ALA A 61 -27.56 18.66 2.61
N ARG A 62 -27.69 19.18 1.38
CA ARG A 62 -26.59 19.91 0.73
C ARG A 62 -26.15 21.14 1.52
N GLU A 63 -27.10 21.88 2.09
CA GLU A 63 -26.79 23.03 2.95
C GLU A 63 -26.40 22.58 4.36
N SER A 64 -27.12 21.62 4.93
CA SER A 64 -26.82 21.03 6.24
C SER A 64 -25.40 20.48 6.35
N VAL A 65 -24.93 19.75 5.34
CA VAL A 65 -23.58 19.18 5.25
C VAL A 65 -22.53 20.29 5.12
N ARG A 66 -22.81 21.37 4.41
CA ARG A 66 -21.91 22.55 4.32
C ARG A 66 -21.72 23.21 5.68
N TYR A 67 -22.79 23.33 6.47
CA TYR A 67 -22.72 23.90 7.81
C TYR A 67 -22.10 22.93 8.83
N MET A 68 -22.35 21.62 8.72
CA MET A 68 -21.87 20.61 9.69
C MET A 68 -20.35 20.38 9.62
N PHE A 69 -19.75 20.41 8.42
CA PHE A 69 -18.31 20.20 8.24
C PHE A 69 -17.52 21.51 8.07
N GLY A 70 -18.20 22.65 8.03
CA GLY A 70 -17.60 23.99 8.02
C GLY A 70 -16.99 24.44 6.68
N PRO A 71 -16.34 25.61 6.67
CA PRO A 71 -15.84 26.25 5.44
C PRO A 71 -14.69 25.47 4.79
N VAL A 72 -13.88 24.77 5.59
CA VAL A 72 -12.74 23.94 5.13
C VAL A 72 -13.22 22.84 4.18
N PHE A 73 -14.31 22.16 4.52
CA PHE A 73 -14.89 21.11 3.66
C PHE A 73 -15.33 21.66 2.30
N THR A 74 -16.05 22.78 2.31
CA THR A 74 -16.56 23.41 1.08
C THR A 74 -15.43 23.86 0.17
N TYR A 75 -14.37 24.44 0.73
CA TYR A 75 -13.19 24.81 -0.03
C TYR A 75 -12.49 23.59 -0.66
N GLU A 76 -12.26 22.53 0.13
CA GLU A 76 -11.57 21.32 -0.33
C GLU A 76 -12.37 20.56 -1.40
N ILE A 77 -13.68 20.40 -1.25
CA ILE A 77 -14.49 19.63 -2.21
C ILE A 77 -14.55 20.33 -3.58
N VAL A 78 -14.65 21.66 -3.61
CA VAL A 78 -14.60 22.44 -4.85
C VAL A 78 -13.23 22.31 -5.51
N ARG A 79 -12.16 22.43 -4.72
CA ARG A 79 -10.78 22.28 -5.20
C ARG A 79 -10.52 20.87 -5.77
N LEU A 80 -11.03 19.82 -5.13
CA LEU A 80 -10.88 18.44 -5.57
C LEU A 80 -11.74 18.11 -6.79
N GLY A 81 -12.95 18.67 -6.87
CA GLY A 81 -13.88 18.49 -7.98
C GLY A 81 -13.41 19.12 -9.29
N ARG A 82 -12.70 20.26 -9.24
CA ARG A 82 -12.18 20.96 -10.43
C ARG A 82 -10.88 20.37 -10.99
N ARG A 83 -10.28 19.37 -10.33
CA ARG A 83 -9.05 18.73 -10.81
C ARG A 83 -9.38 17.63 -11.81
N TRP A 84 -8.93 17.81 -13.05
CA TRP A 84 -9.12 16.82 -14.13
C TRP A 84 -8.57 15.43 -13.74
N PHE A 85 -7.49 15.36 -12.96
CA PHE A 85 -6.91 14.10 -12.51
C PHE A 85 -7.88 13.27 -11.65
N THR A 86 -8.71 13.91 -10.82
CA THR A 86 -9.75 13.22 -10.03
C THR A 86 -10.83 12.63 -10.94
N PHE A 87 -11.13 13.29 -12.07
CA PHE A 87 -12.03 12.75 -13.08
C PHE A 87 -11.38 11.59 -13.83
N ALA A 88 -10.13 11.72 -14.25
CA ALA A 88 -9.40 10.68 -14.97
C ALA A 88 -9.25 9.38 -14.17
N ILE A 89 -8.93 9.44 -12.87
CA ILE A 89 -8.86 8.24 -12.02
C ILE A 89 -10.22 7.56 -11.90
N ARG A 90 -11.31 8.34 -11.78
CA ARG A 90 -12.67 7.77 -11.70
C ARG A 90 -13.08 7.08 -12.99
N LEU A 91 -12.83 7.72 -14.13
CA LEU A 91 -13.08 7.13 -15.45
C LEU A 91 -12.26 5.85 -15.63
N PHE A 92 -10.96 5.89 -15.30
CA PHE A 92 -10.08 4.73 -15.35
C PHE A 92 -10.59 3.58 -14.48
N TYR A 93 -11.03 3.86 -13.25
CA TYR A 93 -11.61 2.86 -12.36
C TYR A 93 -12.86 2.20 -12.97
N VAL A 94 -13.80 3.00 -13.47
CA VAL A 94 -15.03 2.47 -14.10
C VAL A 94 -14.69 1.63 -15.33
N LEU A 95 -13.75 2.08 -16.16
CA LEU A 95 -13.29 1.30 -17.32
C LEU A 95 -12.65 -0.03 -16.90
N CYS A 96 -11.85 -0.06 -15.83
CA CYS A 96 -11.26 -1.29 -15.31
C CYS A 96 -12.34 -2.27 -14.81
N VAL A 97 -13.34 -1.77 -14.07
CA VAL A 97 -14.47 -2.58 -13.59
C VAL A 97 -15.31 -3.11 -14.75
N MET A 98 -15.60 -2.27 -15.75
CA MET A 98 -16.35 -2.69 -16.94
C MET A 98 -15.58 -3.71 -17.76
N ALA A 99 -14.26 -3.56 -17.89
CA ALA A 99 -13.44 -4.53 -18.59
C ALA A 99 -13.31 -5.86 -17.83
N LEU A 100 -13.24 -5.81 -16.49
CA LEU A 100 -13.34 -7.01 -15.63
C LEU A 100 -14.67 -7.74 -15.83
N LEU A 101 -15.79 -6.99 -15.83
CA LEU A 101 -17.12 -7.54 -16.13
C LEU A 101 -17.19 -8.16 -17.51
N GLY A 102 -16.69 -7.45 -18.53
CA GLY A 102 -16.61 -7.95 -19.89
C GLY A 102 -15.84 -9.26 -19.96
N MET A 103 -14.65 -9.34 -19.38
CA MET A 103 -13.85 -10.57 -19.35
C MET A 103 -14.57 -11.74 -18.69
N MET A 104 -15.15 -11.53 -17.51
CA MET A 104 -15.86 -12.60 -16.81
C MET A 104 -17.08 -13.06 -17.59
N PHE A 105 -17.80 -12.12 -18.22
CA PHE A 105 -18.93 -12.43 -19.08
C PHE A 105 -18.50 -13.23 -20.32
N PHE A 106 -17.41 -12.85 -20.98
CA PHE A 106 -16.86 -13.60 -22.11
C PHE A 106 -16.32 -14.99 -21.71
N GLY A 107 -15.68 -15.10 -20.53
CA GLY A 107 -15.27 -16.38 -19.97
C GLY A 107 -16.47 -17.29 -19.71
N TRP A 108 -17.53 -16.74 -19.15
CA TRP A 108 -18.79 -17.47 -18.95
C TRP A 108 -19.45 -17.89 -20.28
N LEU A 109 -19.44 -17.03 -21.31
CA LEU A 109 -19.91 -17.39 -22.66
C LEU A 109 -19.13 -18.58 -23.24
N LYS A 110 -17.81 -18.63 -22.99
CA LYS A 110 -16.98 -19.77 -23.35
C LYS A 110 -17.37 -21.02 -22.56
N ASP A 111 -17.58 -20.91 -21.25
CA ASP A 111 -17.95 -22.04 -20.38
C ASP A 111 -19.31 -22.66 -20.73
N ILE A 112 -20.25 -21.87 -21.26
CA ILE A 112 -21.53 -22.39 -21.77
C ILE A 112 -21.44 -22.93 -23.19
N GLY A 113 -20.27 -22.89 -23.83
CA GLY A 113 -20.04 -23.41 -25.18
C GLY A 113 -20.58 -22.51 -26.30
N TYR A 114 -20.83 -21.21 -26.02
CA TYR A 114 -21.36 -20.27 -27.02
C TYR A 114 -20.45 -20.14 -28.25
N PHE A 115 -19.13 -20.14 -28.04
CA PHE A 115 -18.13 -20.01 -29.10
C PHE A 115 -17.79 -21.34 -29.82
N ASP A 116 -18.21 -22.47 -29.24
CA ASP A 116 -17.96 -23.82 -29.76
C ASP A 116 -18.94 -24.24 -30.88
N GLY A 117 -19.84 -23.33 -31.29
CA GLY A 117 -20.84 -23.61 -32.34
C GLY A 117 -21.95 -24.57 -31.90
N ARG A 118 -22.02 -24.91 -30.61
CA ARG A 118 -23.15 -25.64 -30.02
C ARG A 118 -24.33 -24.68 -29.87
N SER A 119 -25.50 -25.06 -30.37
CA SER A 119 -26.74 -24.30 -30.13
C SER A 119 -27.09 -24.37 -28.64
N VAL A 120 -26.76 -23.32 -27.90
CA VAL A 120 -27.18 -23.16 -26.51
C VAL A 120 -28.66 -22.78 -26.50
N VAL A 121 -29.54 -23.78 -26.51
CA VAL A 121 -31.00 -23.58 -26.57
C VAL A 121 -31.57 -23.04 -25.26
N ARG A 122 -30.98 -23.41 -24.10
CA ARG A 122 -31.41 -22.92 -22.79
C ARG A 122 -30.25 -22.95 -21.79
N VAL A 123 -30.01 -21.83 -21.12
CA VAL A 123 -29.05 -21.75 -20.02
C VAL A 123 -29.75 -22.14 -18.71
N PRO A 124 -29.26 -23.15 -17.95
CA PRO A 124 -29.83 -23.48 -16.65
C PRO A 124 -29.72 -22.29 -15.67
N PRO A 125 -30.78 -21.97 -14.90
CA PRO A 125 -30.76 -20.86 -13.94
C PRO A 125 -29.59 -20.91 -12.95
N GLY A 126 -29.17 -22.11 -12.53
CA GLY A 126 -28.02 -22.30 -11.65
C GLY A 126 -26.70 -21.76 -12.22
N ARG A 127 -26.48 -21.82 -13.55
CA ARG A 127 -25.25 -21.28 -14.17
C ARG A 127 -25.24 -19.77 -14.25
N LEU A 128 -26.41 -19.15 -14.38
CA LEU A 128 -26.56 -17.70 -14.38
C LEU A 128 -26.35 -17.14 -12.96
N SER A 129 -26.89 -17.84 -11.96
CA SER A 129 -26.66 -17.58 -10.53
C SER A 129 -25.17 -17.67 -10.17
N SER A 130 -24.48 -18.77 -10.51
CA SER A 130 -23.04 -18.91 -10.22
C SER A 130 -22.18 -17.82 -10.89
N PHE A 131 -22.54 -17.38 -12.10
CA PHE A 131 -21.87 -16.26 -12.76
C PHE A 131 -22.01 -14.96 -11.96
N ALA A 132 -23.25 -14.62 -11.57
CA ALA A 132 -23.54 -13.43 -10.79
C ALA A 132 -22.79 -13.45 -9.43
N THR A 133 -22.83 -14.58 -8.72
CA THR A 133 -22.10 -14.80 -7.46
C THR A 133 -20.59 -14.63 -7.63
N ASN A 134 -19.98 -15.27 -8.65
CA ASN A 134 -18.54 -15.16 -8.90
C ASN A 134 -18.12 -13.74 -9.25
N PHE A 135 -18.90 -13.07 -10.10
CA PHE A 135 -18.63 -11.68 -10.44
C PHE A 135 -18.74 -10.79 -9.20
N PHE A 136 -19.79 -10.96 -8.39
CA PHE A 136 -20.01 -10.19 -7.18
C PHE A 136 -18.83 -10.26 -6.21
N TYR A 137 -18.34 -11.47 -5.89
CA TYR A 137 -17.19 -11.62 -5.00
C TYR A 137 -15.91 -11.03 -5.60
N THR A 138 -15.67 -11.24 -6.90
CA THR A 138 -14.51 -10.67 -7.59
C THR A 138 -14.56 -9.14 -7.56
N PHE A 139 -15.73 -8.57 -7.84
CA PHE A 139 -15.97 -7.13 -7.80
C PHE A 139 -15.72 -6.55 -6.41
N ILE A 140 -16.26 -7.17 -5.35
CA ILE A 140 -16.04 -6.71 -3.97
C ILE A 140 -14.56 -6.73 -3.61
N VAL A 141 -13.85 -7.80 -3.94
CA VAL A 141 -12.41 -7.91 -3.64
C VAL A 141 -11.63 -6.81 -4.37
N VAL A 142 -11.91 -6.59 -5.65
CA VAL A 142 -11.26 -5.54 -6.45
C VAL A 142 -11.59 -4.15 -5.89
N GLN A 143 -12.87 -3.87 -5.62
CA GLN A 143 -13.33 -2.61 -5.03
C GLN A 143 -12.66 -2.35 -3.67
N PHE A 144 -12.60 -3.36 -2.81
CA PHE A 144 -11.95 -3.28 -1.51
C PHE A 144 -10.45 -2.99 -1.65
N CYS A 145 -9.74 -3.71 -2.52
CA CYS A 145 -8.34 -3.46 -2.82
C CYS A 145 -8.12 -2.03 -3.30
N VAL A 146 -8.90 -1.57 -4.28
CA VAL A 146 -8.82 -0.19 -4.80
C VAL A 146 -9.01 0.83 -3.68
N VAL A 147 -10.00 0.63 -2.82
CA VAL A 147 -10.27 1.52 -1.68
C VAL A 147 -9.11 1.53 -0.69
N VAL A 148 -8.57 0.37 -0.31
CA VAL A 148 -7.44 0.25 0.61
C VAL A 148 -6.18 0.93 0.05
N PHE A 149 -5.95 0.82 -1.26
CA PHE A 149 -4.82 1.47 -1.91
C PHE A 149 -5.03 2.97 -2.11
N LEU A 150 -6.22 3.43 -2.50
CA LEU A 150 -6.47 4.85 -2.75
C LEU A 150 -6.62 5.67 -1.47
N THR A 151 -7.17 5.11 -0.39
CA THR A 151 -7.47 5.88 0.83
C THR A 151 -6.23 6.56 1.44
N PRO A 152 -5.08 5.88 1.68
CA PRO A 152 -3.88 6.54 2.17
C PRO A 152 -3.31 7.59 1.21
N ALA A 153 -3.35 7.36 -0.11
CA ALA A 153 -2.87 8.32 -1.09
C ALA A 153 -3.65 9.65 -1.05
N TYR A 154 -4.97 9.59 -0.86
CA TYR A 154 -5.81 10.79 -0.83
C TYR A 154 -5.81 11.51 0.51
N VAL A 155 -5.65 10.79 1.63
CA VAL A 155 -5.88 11.32 2.99
C VAL A 155 -4.59 11.59 3.75
N ALA A 156 -3.61 10.67 3.70
CA ALA A 156 -2.45 10.71 4.60
C ALA A 156 -1.54 11.93 4.37
N GLY A 157 -1.52 12.49 3.17
CA GLY A 157 -0.75 13.71 2.87
C GLY A 157 -1.43 15.01 3.26
N THR A 158 -2.72 15.02 3.60
CA THR A 158 -3.54 16.26 3.56
C THR A 158 -3.16 17.35 4.56
N VAL A 159 -2.76 16.99 5.78
CA VAL A 159 -2.30 17.95 6.81
C VAL A 159 -0.80 18.17 6.70
N ALA A 160 -0.06 17.11 6.37
CA ALA A 160 1.39 17.18 6.19
C ALA A 160 1.80 18.06 4.99
N ASP A 161 1.03 18.09 3.89
CA ASP A 161 1.24 18.98 2.74
C ASP A 161 1.06 20.46 3.15
N GLU A 162 0.11 20.77 4.02
CA GLU A 162 -0.04 22.14 4.55
C GLU A 162 1.08 22.54 5.52
N LYS A 163 1.63 21.57 6.26
CA LYS A 163 2.81 21.81 7.10
C LYS A 163 4.06 22.04 6.28
N GLU A 164 4.25 21.25 5.22
CA GLU A 164 5.40 21.40 4.32
C GLU A 164 5.37 22.73 3.59
N ARG A 165 4.18 23.18 3.15
CA ARG A 165 3.97 24.48 2.50
C ARG A 165 3.91 25.68 3.46
N LYS A 166 4.03 25.45 4.78
CA LYS A 166 3.85 26.46 5.84
C LYS A 166 2.49 27.18 5.79
N THR A 167 1.47 26.57 5.20
CA THR A 167 0.12 27.14 5.13
C THR A 167 -0.74 26.80 6.35
N LEU A 168 -0.33 25.80 7.14
CA LEU A 168 -1.03 25.42 8.37
C LEU A 168 -1.04 26.55 9.41
N GLU A 169 0.00 27.39 9.46
CA GLU A 169 0.10 28.52 10.39
C GLU A 169 -0.99 29.57 10.13
N PHE A 170 -1.26 29.87 8.85
CA PHE A 170 -2.37 30.75 8.47
C PHE A 170 -3.72 30.15 8.84
N LEU A 171 -3.90 28.83 8.68
CA LEU A 171 -5.12 28.14 9.07
C LEU A 171 -5.34 28.22 10.60
N LEU A 172 -4.27 28.09 11.39
CA LEU A 172 -4.31 28.17 12.85
C LEU A 172 -4.45 29.59 13.40
N ALA A 173 -4.16 30.62 12.59
CA ALA A 173 -4.39 32.03 12.92
C ALA A 173 -5.85 32.46 12.73
N THR A 174 -6.67 31.64 12.06
CA THR A 174 -8.12 31.88 11.93
C THR A 174 -8.91 31.33 13.13
N ASP A 175 -10.17 31.73 13.27
CA ASP A 175 -11.08 31.28 14.34
C ASP A 175 -11.53 29.81 14.24
N LEU A 176 -10.87 28.99 13.42
CA LEU A 176 -11.19 27.58 13.23
C LEU A 176 -10.74 26.70 14.41
N ARG A 177 -11.65 25.85 14.90
CA ARG A 177 -11.34 24.84 15.91
C ARG A 177 -10.60 23.66 15.28
N ASN A 178 -9.74 22.98 16.05
CA ASN A 178 -8.99 21.81 15.58
C ASN A 178 -9.89 20.72 14.97
N ARG A 179 -11.06 20.52 15.58
CA ARG A 179 -12.06 19.55 15.09
C ARG A 179 -12.62 19.94 13.71
N GLU A 180 -12.90 21.22 13.47
CA GLU A 180 -13.43 21.69 12.19
C GLU A 180 -12.42 21.50 11.06
N ILE A 181 -11.14 21.71 11.36
CA ILE A 181 -10.05 21.47 10.41
C ILE A 181 -9.94 19.97 10.08
N ILE A 182 -9.86 19.10 11.10
CA ILE A 182 -9.65 17.66 10.90
C ILE A 182 -10.87 17.01 10.25
N PHE A 183 -12.08 17.25 10.77
CA PHE A 183 -13.32 16.68 10.20
C PHE A 183 -13.63 17.26 8.82
N GLY A 184 -13.38 18.55 8.59
CA GLY A 184 -13.58 19.17 7.26
C GLY A 184 -12.67 18.55 6.20
N LYS A 185 -11.39 18.31 6.54
CA LYS A 185 -10.45 17.60 5.65
C LYS A 185 -10.82 16.13 5.46
N LEU A 186 -11.18 15.43 6.54
CA LEU A 186 -11.62 14.03 6.47
C LEU A 186 -12.81 13.89 5.54
N ALA A 187 -13.88 14.66 5.78
CA ALA A 187 -15.12 14.59 5.02
C ALA A 187 -14.89 14.83 3.53
N ALA A 188 -14.09 15.85 3.17
CA ALA A 188 -13.82 16.15 1.76
C ALA A 188 -13.13 14.97 1.03
N ARG A 189 -12.22 14.26 1.70
CA ARG A 189 -11.52 13.11 1.12
C ARG A 189 -12.38 11.86 1.11
N VAL A 190 -13.13 11.61 2.18
CA VAL A 190 -14.09 10.50 2.27
C VAL A 190 -15.16 10.65 1.18
N THR A 191 -15.68 11.84 0.91
CA THR A 191 -16.64 12.05 -0.18
C THR A 191 -16.06 11.66 -1.54
N VAL A 192 -14.81 12.01 -1.83
CA VAL A 192 -14.13 11.59 -3.08
C VAL A 192 -13.98 10.07 -3.15
N LEU A 193 -13.63 9.42 -2.04
CA LEU A 193 -13.49 7.96 -1.97
C LEU A 193 -14.84 7.24 -2.09
N LEU A 194 -15.90 7.75 -1.47
CA LEU A 194 -17.25 7.21 -1.57
C LEU A 194 -17.79 7.24 -3.00
N MET A 195 -17.38 8.19 -3.85
CA MET A 195 -17.75 8.18 -5.27
C MET A 195 -17.27 6.92 -6.00
N PHE A 196 -16.14 6.32 -5.60
CA PHE A 196 -15.68 5.04 -6.16
C PHE A 196 -16.57 3.87 -5.72
N VAL A 197 -17.01 3.89 -4.46
CA VAL A 197 -17.96 2.90 -3.92
C VAL A 197 -19.29 2.98 -4.66
N LEU A 198 -19.83 4.19 -4.76
CA LEU A 198 -21.11 4.46 -5.43
C LEU A 198 -21.08 4.15 -6.93
N ALA A 199 -19.93 4.30 -7.61
CA ALA A 199 -19.80 3.95 -9.01
C ALA A 199 -19.99 2.45 -9.29
N GLY A 200 -19.74 1.59 -8.30
CA GLY A 200 -19.94 0.14 -8.39
C GLY A 200 -21.37 -0.34 -8.14
N LEU A 201 -22.16 0.44 -7.39
CA LEU A 201 -23.50 0.02 -6.95
C LEU A 201 -24.46 -0.28 -8.10
N PRO A 202 -24.55 0.52 -9.19
CA PRO A 202 -25.45 0.20 -10.29
C PRO A 202 -25.16 -1.15 -10.94
N VAL A 203 -23.87 -1.52 -11.02
CA VAL A 203 -23.43 -2.79 -11.60
C VAL A 203 -23.88 -3.96 -10.72
N ILE A 204 -23.68 -3.85 -9.41
CA ILE A 204 -24.10 -4.89 -8.45
C ILE A 204 -25.63 -5.01 -8.43
N ALA A 205 -26.35 -3.89 -8.42
CA ALA A 205 -27.81 -3.88 -8.40
C ALA A 205 -28.39 -4.59 -9.63
N PHE A 206 -27.80 -4.41 -10.81
CA PHE A 206 -28.22 -5.12 -12.01
C PHE A 206 -28.01 -6.64 -11.92
N LEU A 207 -26.89 -7.08 -11.34
CA LEU A 207 -26.57 -8.51 -11.22
C LEU A 207 -27.45 -9.27 -10.24
N GLN A 208 -28.09 -8.58 -9.29
CA GLN A 208 -29.09 -9.21 -8.42
C GLN A 208 -30.27 -9.80 -9.23
N LEU A 209 -30.56 -9.26 -10.42
CA LEU A 209 -31.61 -9.78 -11.31
C LEU A 209 -31.30 -11.18 -11.85
N PHE A 210 -30.03 -11.58 -11.88
CA PHE A 210 -29.57 -12.89 -12.34
C PHE A 210 -29.69 -13.99 -11.29
N GLY A 211 -30.06 -13.65 -10.06
CA GLY A 211 -30.11 -14.56 -8.92
C GLY A 211 -28.72 -14.87 -8.34
N GLY A 212 -28.68 -15.48 -7.15
CA GLY A 212 -27.42 -15.94 -6.52
C GLY A 212 -26.68 -14.92 -5.65
N ILE A 213 -27.19 -13.70 -5.50
CA ILE A 213 -26.62 -12.67 -4.63
C ILE A 213 -27.66 -12.24 -3.61
N ASP A 214 -27.39 -12.50 -2.33
CA ASP A 214 -28.27 -12.06 -1.25
C ASP A 214 -28.14 -10.53 -1.04
N PRO A 215 -29.25 -9.77 -0.90
CA PRO A 215 -29.19 -8.33 -0.63
C PRO A 215 -28.39 -7.97 0.62
N ASP A 216 -28.44 -8.82 1.65
CA ASP A 216 -27.69 -8.65 2.89
C ASP A 216 -26.17 -8.67 2.67
N GLN A 217 -25.68 -9.49 1.73
CA GLN A 217 -24.26 -9.53 1.38
C GLN A 217 -23.81 -8.24 0.70
N VAL A 218 -24.65 -7.66 -0.17
CA VAL A 218 -24.35 -6.38 -0.84
C VAL A 218 -24.27 -5.23 0.18
N LEU A 219 -25.25 -5.17 1.08
CA LEU A 219 -25.30 -4.17 2.14
C LEU A 219 -24.11 -4.33 3.10
N ALA A 220 -23.80 -5.55 3.53
CA ALA A 220 -22.68 -5.83 4.42
C ALA A 220 -21.33 -5.47 3.78
N ALA A 221 -21.10 -5.85 2.52
CA ALA A 221 -19.87 -5.51 1.81
C ALA A 221 -19.71 -4.00 1.61
N THR A 222 -20.80 -3.30 1.28
CA THR A 222 -20.81 -1.84 1.13
C THR A 222 -20.51 -1.16 2.47
N ALA A 223 -21.19 -1.58 3.55
CA ALA A 223 -20.96 -1.04 4.89
C ALA A 223 -19.53 -1.30 5.38
N ALA A 224 -19.01 -2.51 5.21
CA ALA A 224 -17.63 -2.86 5.54
C ALA A 224 -16.64 -1.98 4.76
N THR A 225 -16.87 -1.75 3.48
CA THR A 225 -16.02 -0.87 2.64
C THR A 225 -16.02 0.57 3.17
N ILE A 226 -17.19 1.12 3.52
CA ILE A 226 -17.31 2.47 4.09
C ILE A 226 -16.57 2.58 5.44
N LEU A 227 -16.75 1.60 6.33
CA LEU A 227 -16.06 1.56 7.62
C LEU A 227 -14.53 1.51 7.44
N THR A 228 -14.06 0.76 6.44
CA THR A 228 -12.64 0.69 6.08
C THR A 228 -12.10 2.03 5.58
N ILE A 229 -12.87 2.74 4.73
CA ILE A 229 -12.52 4.08 4.27
C ILE A 229 -12.34 5.00 5.47
N LEU A 230 -13.30 5.03 6.39
CA LEU A 230 -13.26 5.89 7.57
C LEU A 230 -12.05 5.57 8.47
N GLY A 231 -11.83 4.29 8.72
CA GLY A 231 -10.73 3.80 9.53
C GLY A 231 -9.34 4.10 8.96
N LEU A 232 -9.11 3.77 7.69
CA LEU A 232 -7.86 4.08 7.01
C LEU A 232 -7.65 5.59 6.84
N SER A 233 -8.72 6.36 6.65
CA SER A 233 -8.65 7.82 6.59
C SER A 233 -8.24 8.42 7.94
N ALA A 234 -8.78 7.91 9.05
CA ALA A 234 -8.39 8.31 10.40
C ALA A 234 -6.92 7.96 10.69
N LEU A 235 -6.46 6.77 10.29
CA LEU A 235 -5.06 6.37 10.38
C LEU A 235 -4.16 7.31 9.56
N GLY A 236 -4.55 7.62 8.33
CA GLY A 236 -3.85 8.55 7.45
C GLY A 236 -3.72 9.94 8.07
N LEU A 237 -4.80 10.48 8.63
CA LEU A 237 -4.79 11.78 9.33
C LEU A 237 -3.92 11.75 10.59
N ALA A 238 -3.94 10.66 11.36
CA ALA A 238 -3.09 10.52 12.54
C ALA A 238 -1.60 10.59 12.18
N PHE A 239 -1.16 9.91 11.10
CA PHE A 239 0.20 10.06 10.60
C PHE A 239 0.46 11.43 9.97
N SER A 240 -0.52 12.00 9.26
CA SER A 240 -0.43 13.34 8.67
C SER A 240 -0.19 14.42 9.71
N THR A 241 -0.88 14.33 10.85
CA THR A 241 -0.71 15.27 11.97
C THR A 241 0.61 15.05 12.70
N ALA A 242 1.05 13.81 12.88
CA ALA A 242 2.30 13.48 13.59
C ALA A 242 3.57 13.85 12.79
N LEU A 243 3.60 13.61 11.47
CA LEU A 243 4.81 13.68 10.64
C LEU A 243 4.92 15.00 9.87
N ARG A 244 6.15 15.50 9.69
CA ARG A 244 6.39 16.81 9.05
C ARG A 244 6.17 16.80 7.54
N ARG A 245 6.51 15.69 6.87
CA ARG A 245 6.51 15.57 5.41
C ARG A 245 5.35 14.67 4.94
N PRO A 246 4.62 15.04 3.87
CA PRO A 246 3.51 14.26 3.34
C PRO A 246 3.95 12.88 2.84
N ARG A 247 5.15 12.78 2.23
CA ARG A 247 5.72 11.49 1.80
C ARG A 247 5.88 10.51 2.97
N ASP A 248 6.31 11.00 4.14
CA ASP A 248 6.53 10.17 5.32
C ASP A 248 5.18 9.71 5.87
N ALA A 249 4.17 10.59 5.89
CA ALA A 249 2.81 10.27 6.32
C ALA A 249 2.13 9.23 5.42
N ILE A 250 2.22 9.40 4.11
CA ILE A 250 1.68 8.44 3.14
C ILE A 250 2.36 7.07 3.31
N THR A 251 3.69 7.04 3.36
CA THR A 251 4.45 5.79 3.50
C THR A 251 4.11 5.07 4.80
N MET A 252 4.05 5.78 5.93
CA MET A 252 3.71 5.18 7.22
C MET A 252 2.29 4.65 7.28
N THR A 253 1.33 5.32 6.61
CA THR A 253 -0.05 4.86 6.54
C THR A 253 -0.16 3.56 5.74
N TYR A 254 0.50 3.46 4.58
CA TYR A 254 0.54 2.22 3.81
C TYR A 254 1.21 1.08 4.56
N LEU A 255 2.37 1.34 5.15
CA LEU A 255 3.08 0.34 5.94
C LEU A 255 2.23 -0.12 7.12
N ALA A 256 1.52 0.78 7.81
CA ALA A 256 0.65 0.42 8.94
C ALA A 256 -0.56 -0.40 8.50
N ALA A 257 -1.19 -0.05 7.38
CA ALA A 257 -2.29 -0.81 6.81
C ALA A 257 -1.85 -2.23 6.38
N ALA A 258 -0.72 -2.34 5.66
CA ALA A 258 -0.18 -3.62 5.23
C ALA A 258 0.21 -4.51 6.42
N LEU A 259 0.85 -3.91 7.42
CA LEU A 259 1.26 -4.57 8.64
C LEU A 259 0.05 -5.09 9.44
N PHE A 260 -0.98 -4.25 9.60
CA PHE A 260 -2.23 -4.65 10.21
C PHE A 260 -2.86 -5.83 9.45
N ALA A 261 -2.90 -5.79 8.12
CA ALA A 261 -3.44 -6.88 7.30
C ALA A 261 -2.69 -8.20 7.50
N ILE A 262 -1.36 -8.18 7.64
CA ILE A 262 -0.58 -9.40 7.87
C ILE A 262 -0.80 -9.94 9.29
N ILE A 263 -0.78 -9.08 10.31
CA ILE A 263 -0.91 -9.52 11.72
C ILE A 263 -2.30 -10.03 12.01
N SER A 264 -3.32 -9.33 11.53
CA SER A 264 -4.71 -9.73 11.71
C SER A 264 -4.99 -11.12 11.14
N PHE A 265 -4.21 -11.57 10.16
CA PHE A 265 -4.30 -12.92 9.62
C PHE A 265 -3.37 -13.92 10.33
N ALA A 266 -2.12 -13.52 10.61
CA ALA A 266 -1.11 -14.40 11.20
C ALA A 266 -1.36 -14.69 12.67
N LEU A 267 -1.79 -13.70 13.45
CA LEU A 267 -1.95 -13.84 14.90
C LEU A 267 -3.03 -14.89 15.26
N PRO A 268 -4.24 -14.87 14.69
CA PRO A 268 -5.24 -15.92 14.95
C PRO A 268 -4.81 -17.29 14.42
N ALA A 269 -4.19 -17.33 13.24
CA ALA A 269 -3.71 -18.58 12.64
C ALA A 269 -2.66 -19.27 13.53
N ILE A 270 -1.69 -18.51 14.05
CA ILE A 270 -0.68 -19.01 14.98
C ILE A 270 -1.33 -19.44 16.30
N ALA A 271 -2.21 -18.62 16.86
CA ALA A 271 -2.91 -18.96 18.11
C ALA A 271 -3.66 -20.30 18.01
N ARG A 272 -4.42 -20.51 16.93
CA ARG A 272 -5.14 -21.77 16.67
C ARG A 272 -4.19 -22.94 16.45
N ALA A 273 -3.12 -22.76 15.67
CA ALA A 273 -2.15 -23.81 15.39
C ALA A 273 -1.42 -24.31 16.65
N TYR A 274 -1.12 -23.42 17.61
CA TYR A 274 -0.41 -23.76 18.85
C TYR A 274 -1.34 -24.24 19.96
N LEU A 275 -2.44 -23.53 20.18
CA LEU A 275 -3.34 -23.79 21.30
C LEU A 275 -4.28 -24.96 21.04
N SER A 276 -4.51 -25.36 19.79
CA SER A 276 -5.30 -26.56 19.47
C SER A 276 -4.74 -27.85 20.08
N ARG A 277 -3.42 -27.92 20.32
CA ARG A 277 -2.75 -29.05 20.98
C ARG A 277 -2.82 -29.02 22.52
N SER A 278 -3.00 -27.85 23.10
CA SER A 278 -2.84 -27.61 24.55
C SER A 278 -4.15 -27.25 25.25
N GLY A 279 -5.25 -27.09 24.49
CA GLY A 279 -6.46 -26.44 24.94
C GLY A 279 -6.35 -24.92 24.92
N TYR A 280 -7.49 -24.23 24.88
CA TYR A 280 -7.53 -22.77 24.89
C TYR A 280 -7.57 -22.27 26.34
N PRO A 281 -6.57 -21.52 26.81
CA PRO A 281 -6.62 -20.93 28.14
C PRO A 281 -7.73 -19.88 28.18
N THR A 282 -8.70 -20.09 29.08
CA THR A 282 -9.79 -19.16 29.39
C THR A 282 -9.33 -18.17 30.47
N PHE A 283 -9.78 -16.93 30.36
CA PHE A 283 -9.67 -15.94 31.43
C PHE A 283 -10.96 -15.12 31.51
N SER A 284 -11.35 -14.71 32.71
CA SER A 284 -12.59 -13.95 32.90
C SER A 284 -12.32 -12.44 32.89
N VAL A 285 -13.09 -11.70 32.08
CA VAL A 285 -13.09 -10.23 32.06
C VAL A 285 -14.52 -9.74 32.21
N LEU A 286 -14.80 -8.92 33.22
CA LEU A 286 -16.14 -8.37 33.47
C LEU A 286 -17.24 -9.45 33.55
N GLY A 287 -16.91 -10.64 34.07
CA GLY A 287 -17.84 -11.77 34.19
C GLY A 287 -18.03 -12.61 32.92
N TYR A 288 -17.37 -12.27 31.81
CA TYR A 288 -17.34 -13.08 30.59
C TYR A 288 -16.07 -13.92 30.51
N GLU A 289 -16.21 -15.23 30.30
CA GLU A 289 -15.08 -16.11 30.00
C GLU A 289 -14.65 -15.88 28.54
N LEU A 290 -13.43 -15.40 28.36
CA LEU A 290 -12.82 -15.15 27.05
C LEU A 290 -11.68 -16.14 26.83
N ASN A 291 -11.63 -16.75 25.63
CA ASN A 291 -10.48 -17.53 25.21
C ASN A 291 -9.42 -16.64 24.55
N TYR A 292 -8.17 -17.10 24.57
CA TYR A 292 -7.09 -16.43 23.83
C TYR A 292 -7.39 -16.34 22.32
N VAL A 293 -8.05 -17.35 21.74
CA VAL A 293 -8.48 -17.33 20.34
C VAL A 293 -9.53 -16.25 20.08
N ASP A 294 -10.47 -16.04 21.01
CA ASP A 294 -11.48 -14.98 20.87
C ASP A 294 -10.83 -13.61 20.79
N VAL A 295 -9.82 -13.34 21.64
CA VAL A 295 -9.06 -12.08 21.60
C VAL A 295 -8.36 -11.88 20.25
N THR A 296 -7.71 -12.94 19.74
CA THR A 296 -7.07 -12.86 18.44
C THR A 296 -8.07 -12.70 17.30
N ASP A 297 -9.25 -13.31 17.40
CA ASP A 297 -10.34 -13.18 16.43
C ASP A 297 -10.94 -11.77 16.45
N TRP A 298 -11.03 -11.12 17.61
CA TRP A 298 -11.43 -9.71 17.73
C TRP A 298 -10.42 -8.77 17.06
N PHE A 299 -9.12 -9.07 17.13
CA PHE A 299 -8.10 -8.33 16.39
C PHE A 299 -8.16 -8.62 14.89
N GLY A 300 -8.37 -9.89 14.51
CA GLY A 300 -8.57 -10.35 13.15
C GLY A 300 -9.81 -9.74 12.49
N ALA A 301 -10.85 -9.45 13.27
CA ALA A 301 -12.13 -8.92 12.81
C ALA A 301 -11.99 -7.56 12.09
N GLY A 302 -10.92 -6.80 12.28
CA GLY A 302 -10.70 -5.58 11.51
C GLY A 302 -10.22 -5.80 10.06
N ASN A 303 -9.87 -7.03 9.69
CA ASN A 303 -9.43 -7.39 8.34
C ASN A 303 -10.54 -8.17 7.61
N ILE A 304 -11.06 -7.59 6.52
CA ILE A 304 -12.16 -8.20 5.76
C ILE A 304 -11.81 -9.57 5.20
N PHE A 305 -10.55 -9.79 4.78
CA PHE A 305 -10.14 -11.07 4.21
C PHE A 305 -10.12 -12.15 5.27
N TYR A 306 -9.67 -11.82 6.49
CA TYR A 306 -9.76 -12.72 7.63
C TYR A 306 -11.22 -13.05 7.95
N VAL A 307 -12.09 -12.04 8.00
CA VAL A 307 -13.53 -12.22 8.27
C VAL A 307 -14.16 -13.15 7.25
N VAL A 308 -13.95 -12.94 5.96
CA VAL A 308 -14.50 -13.79 4.88
C VAL A 308 -14.02 -15.24 5.03
N VAL A 309 -12.70 -15.46 5.21
CA VAL A 309 -12.14 -16.80 5.40
C VAL A 309 -12.71 -17.45 6.66
N SER A 310 -12.81 -16.70 7.76
CA SER A 310 -13.35 -17.21 9.02
C SER A 310 -14.81 -17.66 8.90
N ILE A 311 -15.66 -16.94 8.16
CA ILE A 311 -17.06 -17.32 7.92
C ILE A 311 -17.13 -18.61 7.09
N LEU A 312 -16.30 -18.70 6.04
CA LEU A 312 -16.25 -19.86 5.17
C LEU A 312 -15.78 -21.12 5.91
N GLU A 313 -14.79 -20.99 6.80
CA GLU A 313 -14.24 -22.12 7.55
C GLU A 313 -15.10 -22.53 8.77
N LEU A 314 -15.66 -21.57 9.52
CA LEU A 314 -16.30 -21.82 10.82
C LEU A 314 -17.82 -21.98 10.75
N SER A 315 -18.49 -21.28 9.83
CA SER A 315 -19.97 -21.23 9.80
C SER A 315 -20.60 -22.15 8.75
N GLY A 316 -19.78 -22.93 8.02
CA GLY A 316 -20.26 -23.83 6.97
C GLY A 316 -20.89 -23.11 5.76
N GLY A 317 -20.71 -21.78 5.66
CA GLY A 317 -21.29 -20.94 4.61
C GLY A 317 -21.63 -19.51 5.08
N MET A 318 -22.01 -18.66 4.13
CA MET A 318 -22.37 -17.26 4.36
C MET A 318 -23.84 -17.11 4.79
N SER A 319 -24.20 -17.61 5.98
CA SER A 319 -25.54 -17.38 6.52
C SER A 319 -25.75 -15.89 6.87
N PRO A 320 -26.98 -15.34 6.75
CA PRO A 320 -27.27 -13.94 7.11
C PRO A 320 -26.88 -13.60 8.56
N ALA A 321 -27.07 -14.55 9.48
CA ALA A 321 -26.70 -14.39 10.89
C ALA A 321 -25.18 -14.28 11.08
N ALA A 322 -24.39 -15.12 10.38
CA ALA A 322 -22.93 -15.06 10.43
C ALA A 322 -22.40 -13.73 9.84
N ILE A 323 -22.97 -13.28 8.72
CA ILE A 323 -22.63 -11.99 8.12
C ILE A 323 -22.96 -10.83 9.07
N GLY A 324 -24.14 -10.85 9.70
CA GLY A 324 -24.55 -9.81 10.65
C GLY A 324 -23.62 -9.74 11.88
N ALA A 325 -23.28 -10.88 12.47
CA ALA A 325 -22.36 -10.95 13.60
C ALA A 325 -20.94 -10.48 13.21
N ALA A 326 -20.46 -10.87 12.04
CA ALA A 326 -19.17 -10.44 11.52
C ALA A 326 -19.13 -8.92 11.26
N LEU A 327 -20.18 -8.36 10.64
CA LEU A 327 -20.29 -6.93 10.38
C LEU A 327 -20.34 -6.12 11.68
N LEU A 328 -21.01 -6.64 12.72
CA LEU A 328 -21.02 -6.01 14.04
C LEU A 328 -19.61 -5.95 14.64
N ARG A 329 -18.87 -7.06 14.65
CA ARG A 329 -17.47 -7.11 15.14
C ARG A 329 -16.58 -6.17 14.32
N TYR A 330 -16.73 -6.17 12.99
CA TYR A 330 -16.02 -5.27 12.07
C TYR A 330 -16.29 -3.79 12.39
N GLY A 331 -17.58 -3.46 12.61
CA GLY A 331 -18.04 -2.12 12.95
C GLY A 331 -17.54 -1.62 14.30
N ILE A 332 -17.53 -2.48 15.32
CA ILE A 332 -16.98 -2.16 16.64
C ILE A 332 -15.48 -1.87 16.52
N PHE A 333 -14.73 -2.75 15.85
CA PHE A 333 -13.28 -2.59 15.67
C PHE A 333 -12.95 -1.26 14.99
N TRP A 334 -13.52 -1.00 13.80
CA TRP A 334 -13.23 0.23 13.06
C TRP A 334 -13.84 1.47 13.69
N GLY A 335 -14.98 1.36 14.37
CA GLY A 335 -15.59 2.45 15.13
C GLY A 335 -14.67 2.93 16.26
N LEU A 336 -14.16 2.00 17.07
CA LEU A 336 -13.21 2.30 18.14
C LEU A 336 -11.89 2.84 17.58
N ALA A 337 -11.32 2.18 16.57
CA ALA A 337 -10.07 2.62 15.94
C ALA A 337 -10.20 4.04 15.36
N THR A 338 -11.29 4.33 14.64
CA THR A 338 -11.56 5.66 14.07
C THR A 338 -11.69 6.71 15.16
N ALA A 339 -12.44 6.44 16.23
CA ALA A 339 -12.62 7.37 17.34
C ALA A 339 -11.28 7.71 18.03
N LEU A 340 -10.45 6.70 18.31
CA LEU A 340 -9.13 6.88 18.94
C LEU A 340 -8.16 7.66 18.05
N LEU A 341 -8.09 7.32 16.75
CA LEU A 341 -7.17 7.96 15.80
C LEU A 341 -7.57 9.40 15.45
N LEU A 342 -8.87 9.68 15.32
CA LEU A 342 -9.36 11.04 15.14
C LEU A 342 -9.21 11.87 16.41
N GLY A 343 -9.49 11.29 17.58
CA GLY A 343 -9.25 11.92 18.88
C GLY A 343 -7.78 12.33 19.05
N TYR A 344 -6.86 11.43 18.71
CA TYR A 344 -5.42 11.71 18.66
C TYR A 344 -5.10 12.87 17.71
N SER A 345 -5.64 12.83 16.48
CA SER A 345 -5.39 13.85 15.45
C SER A 345 -5.85 15.24 15.90
N VAL A 346 -7.03 15.34 16.52
CA VAL A 346 -7.60 16.60 17.04
C VAL A 346 -6.80 17.13 18.23
N TRP A 347 -6.44 16.26 19.17
CA TRP A 347 -5.67 16.61 20.37
C TRP A 347 -4.25 17.09 20.03
N ARG A 348 -3.60 16.45 19.05
CA ARG A 348 -2.19 16.73 18.71
C ARG A 348 -1.98 17.82 17.67
N LEU A 349 -3.02 18.25 16.93
CA LEU A 349 -2.86 19.17 15.80
C LEU A 349 -2.06 20.44 16.17
N ARG A 350 -2.55 21.23 17.14
CA ARG A 350 -1.91 22.51 17.54
C ARG A 350 -0.55 22.30 18.20
N THR A 351 -0.45 21.35 19.14
CA THR A 351 0.79 21.10 19.89
C THR A 351 1.92 20.66 18.96
N VAL A 352 1.62 19.78 18.01
CA VAL A 352 2.60 19.32 17.01
C VAL A 352 2.91 20.42 15.99
N ALA A 353 1.90 21.15 15.49
CA ALA A 353 2.12 22.23 14.54
C ALA A 353 3.03 23.33 15.10
N LEU A 354 2.71 23.87 16.29
CA LEU A 354 3.47 24.94 16.93
C LEU A 354 4.91 24.52 17.23
N HIS A 355 5.10 23.30 17.76
CA HIS A 355 6.44 22.77 18.04
C HIS A 355 7.27 22.54 16.76
N GLN A 356 6.62 22.28 15.63
CA GLN A 356 7.29 22.07 14.35
C GLN A 356 7.66 23.38 13.66
N SER A 357 6.81 24.40 13.77
CA SER A 357 7.01 25.74 13.19
C SER A 357 8.02 26.59 13.98
N TYR A 358 7.85 26.68 15.30
CA TYR A 358 8.65 27.58 16.14
C TYR A 358 9.83 26.89 16.85
N GLY A 359 9.92 25.56 16.72
CA GLY A 359 10.90 24.76 17.46
C GLY A 359 10.52 24.58 18.94
N ALA A 360 11.31 23.79 19.67
CA ALA A 360 11.16 23.71 21.13
C ALA A 360 11.49 25.08 21.74
N PRO A 361 10.79 25.53 22.80
CA PRO A 361 11.21 26.70 23.54
C PRO A 361 12.68 26.56 23.93
N ARG A 362 13.48 27.59 23.62
CA ARG A 362 14.90 27.68 24.00
C ARG A 362 14.97 27.58 25.53
N GLY A 363 15.28 26.40 26.06
CA GLY A 363 15.32 26.20 27.50
C GLY A 363 15.64 24.79 28.02
N VAL A 364 15.50 23.73 27.22
CA VAL A 364 15.82 22.37 27.72
C VAL A 364 17.19 21.91 27.23
N SER A 365 18.23 22.21 28.01
CA SER A 365 19.58 21.63 27.95
C SER A 365 19.58 20.12 28.31
N GLY A 366 18.78 19.32 27.61
CA GLY A 366 18.69 17.89 27.85
C GLY A 366 19.81 17.10 27.16
N TRP A 367 20.11 15.91 27.69
CA TRP A 367 20.99 14.87 27.12
C TRP A 367 20.80 14.63 25.60
N ARG A 368 19.61 14.93 25.04
CA ARG A 368 19.30 14.88 23.61
C ARG A 368 20.00 15.96 22.77
N ALA A 369 20.23 17.16 23.32
CA ALA A 369 20.99 18.24 22.67
C ALA A 369 22.49 17.87 22.61
N ARG A 370 23.04 17.32 23.70
CA ARG A 370 24.39 16.74 23.75
C ARG A 370 24.57 15.59 22.77
N ARG A 371 23.60 14.66 22.64
CA ARG A 371 23.63 13.58 21.62
C ARG A 371 23.52 14.07 20.17
N ARG A 372 22.86 15.21 19.91
CA ARG A 372 22.83 15.83 18.58
C ARG A 372 24.14 16.54 18.24
N ALA A 373 24.76 17.20 19.21
CA ALA A 373 26.09 17.80 19.08
C ALA A 373 27.20 16.74 18.95
N ALA A 374 27.05 15.57 19.59
CA ALA A 374 28.02 14.47 19.54
C ALA A 374 28.02 13.68 18.21
N ARG A 375 27.08 13.92 17.28
CA ARG A 375 27.19 13.40 15.91
C ARG A 375 28.09 14.33 15.11
N VAL A 376 29.39 14.20 15.32
CA VAL A 376 30.39 14.76 14.39
C VAL A 376 30.10 14.14 13.03
N ARG A 377 29.61 14.95 12.10
CA ARG A 377 29.43 14.50 10.72
C ARG A 377 30.84 14.28 10.14
N PRO A 378 31.05 13.21 9.35
CA PRO A 378 32.35 13.03 8.70
C PRO A 378 32.66 14.24 7.81
N ALA A 379 33.94 14.54 7.59
CA ALA A 379 34.33 15.63 6.69
C ALA A 379 33.70 15.44 5.30
N VAL A 380 33.37 16.56 4.65
CA VAL A 380 32.81 16.54 3.29
C VAL A 380 33.92 16.07 2.34
N GLY A 381 33.71 14.91 1.71
CA GLY A 381 34.67 14.33 0.76
C GLY A 381 34.53 14.92 -0.65
N SER A 382 35.15 14.25 -1.64
CA SER A 382 35.14 14.63 -3.06
C SER A 382 33.74 14.64 -3.70
N ASP A 383 32.78 13.89 -3.14
CA ASP A 383 31.40 13.83 -3.61
C ASP A 383 30.44 14.57 -2.64
N PRO A 384 30.29 15.91 -2.77
CA PRO A 384 29.50 16.71 -1.83
C PRO A 384 28.01 16.36 -1.85
N ILE A 385 27.46 16.00 -3.01
CA ILE A 385 26.05 15.60 -3.15
C ILE A 385 25.81 14.26 -2.45
N PHE A 386 26.69 13.27 -2.68
CA PHE A 386 26.59 11.99 -1.98
C PHE A 386 26.66 12.17 -0.46
N TRP A 387 27.61 12.99 0.00
CA TRP A 387 27.73 13.31 1.42
C TRP A 387 26.46 13.97 1.97
N LYS A 388 25.89 14.94 1.24
CA LYS A 388 24.61 15.61 1.60
C LYS A 388 23.50 14.56 1.76
N GLU A 389 23.30 13.70 0.76
CA GLU A 389 22.22 12.72 0.77
C GLU A 389 22.38 11.68 1.90
N VAL A 390 23.60 11.25 2.20
CA VAL A 390 23.87 10.21 3.23
C VAL A 390 23.91 10.76 4.65
N HIS A 391 24.41 11.98 4.88
CA HIS A 391 24.68 12.49 6.23
C HIS A 391 23.83 13.71 6.62
N ALA A 392 23.45 14.56 5.67
CA ALA A 392 22.63 15.75 5.95
C ALA A 392 21.13 15.48 5.74
N GLU A 393 20.78 14.75 4.68
CA GLU A 393 19.40 14.44 4.31
C GLU A 393 19.00 12.98 4.55
N SER A 394 19.89 12.17 5.14
CA SER A 394 19.77 10.73 5.37
C SER A 394 18.31 10.28 5.54
N GLY A 395 17.68 9.90 4.43
CA GLY A 395 16.21 9.87 4.30
C GLY A 395 15.54 8.70 4.99
N GLY A 396 16.13 8.11 6.04
CA GLY A 396 15.40 7.16 6.88
C GLY A 396 14.38 7.93 7.71
N CYS A 397 13.20 7.35 7.94
CA CYS A 397 12.20 7.84 8.87
C CYS A 397 12.81 8.01 10.28
N GLY A 398 13.52 9.12 10.50
CA GLY A 398 14.41 9.33 11.64
C GLY A 398 13.67 9.64 12.94
N GLY A 399 12.34 9.76 12.86
CA GLY A 399 11.46 9.81 14.03
C GLY A 399 11.36 8.44 14.71
N LEU A 400 10.99 8.45 15.99
CA LEU A 400 10.73 7.26 16.79
C LEU A 400 9.78 6.29 16.07
N ALA A 401 8.71 6.81 15.47
CA ALA A 401 7.70 6.02 14.75
C ALA A 401 8.29 5.19 13.61
N GLY A 402 9.18 5.75 12.79
CA GLY A 402 9.79 5.02 11.69
C GLY A 402 10.74 3.90 12.15
N ARG A 403 11.44 4.09 13.26
CA ARG A 403 12.32 3.05 13.83
C ARG A 403 11.52 1.94 14.49
N VAL A 404 10.49 2.29 15.26
CA VAL A 404 9.56 1.32 15.85
C VAL A 404 8.93 0.48 14.74
N MET A 405 8.51 1.12 13.65
CA MET A 405 7.95 0.44 12.48
C MET A 405 8.91 -0.55 11.84
N VAL A 406 10.16 -0.13 11.57
CA VAL A 406 11.16 -1.01 10.95
C VAL A 406 11.51 -2.19 11.86
N ILE A 407 11.72 -1.93 13.16
CA ILE A 407 11.95 -3.00 14.15
C ILE A 407 10.78 -3.96 14.16
N PHE A 408 9.56 -3.45 14.06
CA PHE A 408 8.37 -4.27 14.09
C PHE A 408 8.16 -5.10 12.80
N ILE A 409 8.43 -4.53 11.62
CA ILE A 409 8.45 -5.29 10.35
C ILE A 409 9.49 -6.40 10.42
N ILE A 410 10.67 -6.13 10.98
CA ILE A 410 11.70 -7.13 11.25
C ILE A 410 11.10 -8.22 12.17
N CYS A 411 10.59 -7.88 13.34
CA CYS A 411 9.99 -8.86 14.26
C CYS A 411 8.90 -9.72 13.59
N LEU A 412 8.06 -9.10 12.76
CA LEU A 412 7.02 -9.82 12.03
C LEU A 412 7.58 -10.78 10.98
N VAL A 413 8.58 -10.36 10.20
CA VAL A 413 9.19 -11.25 9.20
C VAL A 413 9.88 -12.43 9.90
N PHE A 414 10.53 -12.19 11.04
CA PHE A 414 11.25 -13.23 11.78
C PHE A 414 10.36 -14.06 12.73
N ILE A 415 9.07 -13.73 12.91
CA ILE A 415 8.19 -14.56 13.74
C ILE A 415 7.97 -15.95 13.12
N PHE A 416 7.84 -16.03 11.80
CA PHE A 416 7.58 -17.30 11.09
C PHE A 416 8.66 -18.37 11.29
N PRO A 417 9.98 -18.09 11.15
CA PRO A 417 11.00 -19.10 11.40
C PRO A 417 11.12 -19.45 12.89
N ILE A 418 10.87 -18.49 13.79
CA ILE A 418 10.83 -18.74 15.25
C ILE A 418 9.68 -19.72 15.55
N VAL A 419 8.50 -19.44 15.02
CA VAL A 419 7.32 -20.30 15.12
C VAL A 419 7.56 -21.65 14.43
N GLY A 420 8.21 -21.71 13.27
CA GLY A 420 8.57 -22.98 12.62
C GLY A 420 9.51 -23.82 13.50
N PHE A 421 10.46 -23.15 14.19
CA PHE A 421 11.40 -23.78 15.10
C PHE A 421 10.65 -24.35 16.31
N PHE A 422 9.87 -23.54 17.02
CA PHE A 422 9.09 -24.04 18.17
C PHE A 422 8.02 -25.08 17.76
N ALA A 423 7.41 -25.00 16.59
CA ALA A 423 6.45 -26.02 16.16
C ALA A 423 7.10 -27.41 15.94
N LYS A 424 8.35 -27.44 15.44
CA LYS A 424 9.09 -28.68 15.18
C LYS A 424 9.93 -29.15 16.39
N PHE A 425 10.26 -28.25 17.32
CA PHE A 425 11.17 -28.50 18.44
C PHE A 425 10.61 -28.17 19.85
N GLY A 426 9.41 -27.60 19.98
CA GLY A 426 9.03 -26.74 21.11
C GLY A 426 8.51 -27.35 22.41
N ASP A 427 8.21 -28.65 22.51
CA ASP A 427 7.82 -29.24 23.82
C ASP A 427 8.42 -30.62 24.12
N LEU A 428 8.75 -31.41 23.10
CA LEU A 428 8.70 -32.86 23.27
C LEU A 428 10.06 -33.55 23.42
N PHE A 429 11.18 -32.89 23.10
CA PHE A 429 12.51 -33.50 23.22
C PHE A 429 13.05 -33.47 24.67
N GLY A 430 12.48 -32.62 25.52
CA GLY A 430 12.83 -32.48 26.94
C GLY A 430 12.22 -33.55 27.84
N ILE A 431 10.96 -33.93 27.61
CA ILE A 431 10.28 -35.00 28.38
C ILE A 431 10.74 -36.40 27.88
N TYR A 432 10.99 -36.52 26.57
CA TYR A 432 11.52 -37.70 25.89
C TYR A 432 12.88 -38.19 26.42
N ARG A 433 13.66 -37.28 27.01
CA ARG A 433 15.00 -37.56 27.52
C ARG A 433 15.02 -37.86 29.02
N ALA A 434 14.13 -37.20 29.78
CA ALA A 434 14.11 -37.22 31.23
C ALA A 434 13.54 -38.52 31.83
N ILE A 435 12.68 -39.23 31.09
CA ILE A 435 11.98 -40.43 31.61
C ILE A 435 12.69 -41.74 31.20
N PHE A 436 13.34 -41.80 30.04
CA PHE A 436 13.59 -43.11 29.41
C PHE A 436 15.03 -43.54 29.19
N ASN A 437 16.03 -42.68 29.15
CA ASN A 437 17.43 -43.09 28.90
C ASN A 437 17.59 -44.18 27.79
N VAL A 438 16.75 -44.15 26.74
CA VAL A 438 16.57 -45.26 25.79
C VAL A 438 16.31 -44.74 24.36
N PRO A 439 16.70 -45.53 23.34
CA PRO A 439 16.76 -45.12 21.95
C PRO A 439 15.55 -45.60 21.10
N LEU A 440 14.95 -44.64 20.38
CA LEU A 440 14.43 -44.65 18.99
C LEU A 440 13.45 -45.71 18.45
N SER A 441 12.30 -45.21 17.96
CA SER A 441 11.56 -45.80 16.82
C SER A 441 11.04 -44.79 15.76
N SER A 442 11.24 -43.47 15.90
CA SER A 442 10.58 -42.47 15.05
C SER A 442 11.40 -41.19 14.81
N GLU A 443 11.32 -40.69 13.56
CA GLU A 443 11.99 -39.53 12.93
C GLU A 443 13.35 -39.10 13.49
N SER A 444 14.41 -39.40 12.75
CA SER A 444 15.76 -38.94 13.06
C SER A 444 15.80 -37.41 13.24
N LEU A 445 16.68 -36.90 14.12
CA LEU A 445 16.91 -35.44 14.26
C LEU A 445 17.24 -34.79 12.90
N GLN A 446 17.83 -35.57 12.00
CA GLN A 446 18.12 -35.21 10.63
C GLN A 446 16.87 -35.01 9.77
N GLU A 447 15.82 -35.82 9.92
CA GLU A 447 14.53 -35.62 9.25
C GLU A 447 13.80 -34.39 9.76
N ARG A 448 13.76 -34.17 11.08
CA ARG A 448 13.20 -32.94 11.67
C ARG A 448 13.94 -31.69 11.22
N TRP A 449 15.26 -31.76 11.14
CA TRP A 449 16.09 -30.68 10.63
C TRP A 449 15.82 -30.42 9.15
N ARG A 450 15.67 -31.48 8.33
CA ARG A 450 15.34 -31.37 6.90
C ARG A 450 13.98 -30.70 6.70
N ASP A 451 12.98 -31.10 7.46
CA ASP A 451 11.64 -30.49 7.46
C ASP A 451 11.69 -29.01 7.86
N PHE A 452 12.41 -28.70 8.92
CA PHE A 452 12.59 -27.32 9.36
C PHE A 452 13.31 -26.48 8.29
N ALA A 453 14.37 -27.02 7.67
CA ALA A 453 15.07 -26.38 6.57
C ALA A 453 14.16 -26.14 5.35
N GLN A 454 13.19 -27.02 5.07
CA GLN A 454 12.18 -26.80 4.04
C GLN A 454 11.25 -25.63 4.38
N VAL A 455 10.77 -25.55 5.62
CA VAL A 455 9.95 -24.42 6.10
C VAL A 455 10.74 -23.11 6.01
N VAL A 456 12.02 -23.13 6.42
CA VAL A 456 12.92 -21.97 6.33
C VAL A 456 13.19 -21.59 4.88
N SER A 457 13.31 -22.55 3.95
CA SER A 457 13.47 -22.29 2.51
C SER A 457 12.26 -21.52 1.95
N VAL A 458 11.03 -21.97 2.24
CA VAL A 458 9.81 -21.26 1.83
C VAL A 458 9.74 -19.88 2.47
N TRP A 459 10.05 -19.77 3.75
CA TRP A 459 10.08 -18.49 4.46
C TRP A 459 11.09 -17.51 3.84
N VAL A 460 12.32 -17.94 3.55
CA VAL A 460 13.33 -17.07 2.93
C VAL A 460 12.90 -16.59 1.56
N ARG A 461 12.22 -17.43 0.78
CA ARG A 461 11.66 -17.02 -0.51
C ARG A 461 10.61 -15.91 -0.35
N MET A 462 9.65 -16.12 0.55
CA MET A 462 8.60 -15.13 0.85
C MET A 462 9.18 -13.84 1.45
N ALA A 463 10.09 -13.95 2.41
CA ALA A 463 10.74 -12.82 3.07
C ALA A 463 11.61 -12.01 2.10
N THR A 464 12.37 -12.67 1.22
CA THR A 464 13.21 -11.99 0.22
C THR A 464 12.35 -11.30 -0.83
N GLY A 465 11.28 -11.93 -1.31
CA GLY A 465 10.34 -11.30 -2.23
C GLY A 465 9.63 -10.09 -1.62
N GLY A 466 9.14 -10.21 -0.38
CA GLY A 466 8.46 -9.14 0.35
C GLY A 466 9.37 -7.97 0.72
N LEU A 467 10.50 -8.24 1.39
CA LEU A 467 11.49 -7.20 1.75
C LEU A 467 12.13 -6.58 0.50
N GLY A 468 12.38 -7.38 -0.55
CA GLY A 468 12.86 -6.92 -1.84
C GLY A 468 11.87 -5.97 -2.51
N PHE A 469 10.58 -6.32 -2.55
CA PHE A 469 9.54 -5.45 -3.07
C PHE A 469 9.43 -4.12 -2.31
N LEU A 470 9.49 -4.16 -0.97
CA LEU A 470 9.52 -2.96 -0.14
C LEU A 470 10.75 -2.09 -0.43
N ALA A 471 11.91 -2.70 -0.67
CA ALA A 471 13.12 -1.98 -1.04
C ALA A 471 12.98 -1.33 -2.43
N MET A 472 12.42 -2.04 -3.42
CA MET A 472 12.16 -1.50 -4.76
C MET A 472 11.18 -0.32 -4.70
N LEU A 473 10.04 -0.46 -4.03
CA LEU A 473 9.05 0.61 -3.88
C LEU A 473 9.63 1.79 -3.10
N GLY A 474 10.38 1.51 -2.02
CA GLY A 474 11.09 2.52 -1.24
C GLY A 474 12.10 3.30 -2.06
N ALA A 475 12.82 2.64 -2.98
CA ALA A 475 13.78 3.27 -3.89
C ALA A 475 13.08 4.20 -4.88
N ALA A 476 11.98 3.75 -5.49
CA ALA A 476 11.21 4.57 -6.43
C ALA A 476 10.59 5.81 -5.76
N ILE A 477 10.00 5.66 -4.57
CA ILE A 477 9.40 6.79 -3.84
C ILE A 477 10.48 7.79 -3.43
N ARG A 478 11.66 7.32 -2.98
CA ARG A 478 12.78 8.20 -2.67
C ARG A 478 13.29 8.92 -3.91
N GLY A 479 13.49 8.18 -5.01
CA GLY A 479 13.89 8.74 -6.30
C GLY A 479 12.92 9.80 -6.79
N ALA A 480 11.61 9.59 -6.61
CA ALA A 480 10.58 10.55 -6.99
C ALA A 480 10.72 11.91 -6.28
N GLY A 481 11.30 11.95 -5.08
CA GLY A 481 11.47 13.16 -4.29
C GLY A 481 12.83 13.85 -4.42
N VAL A 482 13.84 13.26 -5.10
CA VAL A 482 15.21 13.80 -5.06
C VAL A 482 15.42 15.09 -5.85
N VAL A 483 14.66 15.31 -6.93
CA VAL A 483 14.77 16.52 -7.78
C VAL A 483 13.56 17.42 -7.56
N SER A 484 12.36 16.86 -7.62
CA SER A 484 11.11 17.57 -7.31
C SER A 484 11.11 18.16 -5.90
N GLY A 485 11.73 17.48 -4.93
CA GLY A 485 11.86 17.99 -3.56
C GLY A 485 12.80 19.17 -3.41
N GLU A 486 13.81 19.32 -4.29
CA GLU A 486 14.65 20.52 -4.30
C GLU A 486 13.87 21.71 -4.88
N ARG A 487 12.96 21.47 -5.82
CA ARG A 487 12.02 22.48 -6.34
C ARG A 487 11.03 22.92 -5.27
N ASP A 488 10.41 21.98 -4.57
CA ASP A 488 9.44 22.28 -3.50
C ASP A 488 10.08 22.98 -2.28
N LYS A 489 11.39 22.80 -2.06
CA LYS A 489 12.16 23.47 -0.98
C LYS A 489 12.78 24.81 -1.40
N ASP A 490 12.56 25.29 -2.63
CA ASP A 490 13.24 26.46 -3.20
C ASP A 490 14.80 26.40 -3.16
N THR A 491 15.35 25.19 -3.24
CA THR A 491 16.81 24.93 -3.24
C THR A 491 17.34 24.53 -4.62
N TRP A 492 16.44 24.40 -5.60
CA TRP A 492 16.73 24.06 -6.98
C TRP A 492 17.71 25.04 -7.66
N VAL A 493 17.49 26.35 -7.49
CA VAL A 493 18.36 27.39 -8.09
C VAL A 493 19.77 27.30 -7.53
N SER A 494 19.92 27.10 -6.22
CA SER A 494 21.22 26.93 -5.58
C SER A 494 21.93 25.65 -6.01
N LEU A 495 21.20 24.58 -6.33
CA LEU A 495 21.79 23.35 -6.83
C LEU A 495 22.30 23.52 -8.28
N ILE A 496 21.54 24.22 -9.13
CA ILE A 496 21.93 24.47 -10.52
C ILE A 496 23.08 25.48 -10.63
N SER A 497 23.25 26.39 -9.68
CA SER A 497 24.39 27.32 -9.68
C SER A 497 25.71 26.65 -9.28
N THR A 498 25.71 25.39 -8.83
CA THR A 498 26.94 24.66 -8.51
C THR A 498 27.73 24.29 -9.76
N PRO A 499 29.08 24.24 -9.71
CA PRO A 499 29.92 23.85 -10.84
C PRO A 499 29.88 22.35 -11.18
N LEU A 500 29.05 21.56 -10.48
CA LEU A 500 28.93 20.12 -10.65
C LEU A 500 28.27 19.76 -11.97
N THR A 501 28.68 18.65 -12.59
CA THR A 501 28.05 18.10 -13.79
C THR A 501 26.67 17.48 -13.48
N ALA A 502 25.83 17.32 -14.51
CA ALA A 502 24.53 16.64 -14.37
C ALA A 502 24.70 15.20 -13.82
N TRP A 503 25.73 14.49 -14.27
CA TRP A 503 26.04 13.13 -13.81
C TRP A 503 26.46 13.10 -12.34
N GLU A 504 27.34 13.98 -11.88
CA GLU A 504 27.77 14.02 -10.47
C GLU A 504 26.58 14.26 -9.52
N ILE A 505 25.66 15.15 -9.92
CA ILE A 505 24.44 15.41 -9.14
C ILE A 505 23.52 14.18 -9.12
N LEU A 506 23.19 13.63 -10.29
CA LEU A 506 22.26 12.50 -10.38
C LEU A 506 22.83 11.22 -9.75
N ARG A 507 24.13 10.94 -9.93
CA ARG A 507 24.81 9.79 -9.30
C ARG A 507 24.76 9.91 -7.77
N GLY A 508 25.06 11.08 -7.22
CA GLY A 508 24.97 11.32 -5.77
C GLY A 508 23.55 11.10 -5.24
N LYS A 509 22.54 11.57 -5.97
CA LYS A 509 21.13 11.38 -5.64
C LYS A 509 20.69 9.91 -5.74
N TRP A 510 21.08 9.21 -6.80
CA TRP A 510 20.81 7.79 -6.99
C TRP A 510 21.42 6.93 -5.88
N LEU A 511 22.70 7.14 -5.55
CA LEU A 511 23.36 6.46 -4.43
C LEU A 511 22.68 6.78 -3.08
N GLY A 512 22.22 8.02 -2.89
CA GLY A 512 21.44 8.44 -1.74
C GLY A 512 20.11 7.67 -1.61
N CYS A 513 19.41 7.42 -2.72
CA CYS A 513 18.20 6.60 -2.74
C CYS A 513 18.48 5.16 -2.28
N LEU A 514 19.55 4.54 -2.80
CA LEU A 514 19.94 3.17 -2.47
C LEU A 514 20.37 3.04 -1.00
N LEU A 515 21.38 3.80 -0.58
CA LEU A 515 21.90 3.75 0.80
C LEU A 515 20.89 4.24 1.83
N GLY A 516 19.88 4.98 1.39
CA GLY A 516 18.75 5.34 2.20
C GLY A 516 17.97 4.14 2.77
N LEU A 517 18.04 2.98 2.12
CA LEU A 517 17.30 1.76 2.44
C LEU A 517 18.09 0.75 3.29
N ARG A 518 19.24 1.16 3.85
CA ARG A 518 20.11 0.32 4.72
C ARG A 518 19.37 -0.60 5.71
N PRO A 519 18.32 -0.16 6.44
CA PRO A 519 17.63 -1.06 7.37
C PRO A 519 16.99 -2.28 6.68
N LEU A 520 16.47 -2.11 5.46
CA LEU A 520 15.93 -3.23 4.68
C LEU A 520 17.05 -4.15 4.19
N TYR A 521 18.20 -3.60 3.79
CA TYR A 521 19.37 -4.41 3.42
C TYR A 521 19.90 -5.23 4.59
N TYR A 522 19.92 -4.67 5.81
CA TYR A 522 20.29 -5.43 7.01
C TYR A 522 19.28 -6.54 7.32
N ALA A 523 17.98 -6.29 7.13
CA ALA A 523 16.95 -7.32 7.30
C ALA A 523 17.08 -8.46 6.26
N LEU A 524 17.34 -8.11 5.00
CA LEU A 524 17.61 -9.09 3.94
C LEU A 524 18.88 -9.91 4.24
N LEU A 525 19.97 -9.23 4.63
CA LEU A 525 21.22 -9.90 5.00
C LEU A 525 21.01 -10.87 6.17
N LEU A 526 20.27 -10.45 7.21
CA LEU A 526 19.93 -11.32 8.34
C LEU A 526 19.10 -12.53 7.89
N THR A 527 18.12 -12.33 7.00
CA THR A 527 17.29 -13.40 6.43
C THR A 527 18.17 -14.43 5.70
N TRP A 528 19.11 -13.97 4.88
CA TRP A 528 20.02 -14.82 4.11
C TRP A 528 21.03 -15.56 5.00
N LEU A 529 21.57 -14.89 6.03
CA LEU A 529 22.48 -15.51 6.99
C LEU A 529 21.80 -16.62 7.79
N LEU A 530 20.54 -16.42 8.22
CA LEU A 530 19.77 -17.48 8.88
C LEU A 530 19.47 -18.65 7.95
N ALA A 531 19.13 -18.39 6.67
CA ALA A 531 18.92 -19.44 5.67
C ALA A 531 20.17 -20.30 5.47
N LEU A 532 21.34 -19.66 5.36
CA LEU A 532 22.64 -20.32 5.22
C LEU A 532 22.96 -21.15 6.46
N ALA A 533 22.75 -20.61 7.66
CA ALA A 533 23.02 -21.30 8.92
C ALA A 533 22.18 -22.57 9.08
N VAL A 534 20.92 -22.57 8.61
CA VAL A 534 20.04 -23.74 8.65
C VAL A 534 20.36 -24.76 7.54
N GLY A 535 21.08 -24.35 6.49
CA GLY A 535 21.28 -25.16 5.28
C GLY A 535 20.04 -25.18 4.37
N ALA A 536 19.19 -24.16 4.48
CA ALA A 536 17.96 -24.03 3.68
C ALA A 536 18.23 -23.52 2.26
N VAL A 537 19.37 -22.86 2.02
CA VAL A 537 19.73 -22.23 0.74
C VAL A 537 21.24 -22.38 0.48
N LYS A 538 21.65 -22.52 -0.79
CA LYS A 538 23.07 -22.56 -1.17
C LYS A 538 23.66 -21.16 -1.39
N LEU A 539 24.94 -20.99 -1.03
CA LEU A 539 25.65 -19.70 -1.14
C LEU A 539 25.65 -19.09 -2.55
N PRO A 540 25.90 -19.84 -3.65
CA PRO A 540 25.89 -19.25 -5.00
C PRO A 540 24.53 -18.66 -5.39
N MET A 541 23.44 -19.31 -4.98
CA MET A 541 22.08 -18.83 -5.23
C MET A 541 21.76 -17.55 -4.48
N LEU A 542 22.28 -17.42 -3.25
CA LEU A 542 22.15 -16.17 -2.49
C LEU A 542 22.96 -15.03 -3.08
N VAL A 543 24.17 -15.30 -3.60
CA VAL A 543 24.96 -14.28 -4.32
C VAL A 543 24.19 -13.80 -5.55
N LEU A 544 23.63 -14.71 -6.34
CA LEU A 544 22.79 -14.36 -7.49
C LEU A 544 21.55 -13.57 -7.08
N THR A 545 20.88 -13.98 -6.00
CA THR A 545 19.72 -13.27 -5.42
C THR A 545 20.09 -11.84 -4.98
N ALA A 546 21.26 -11.67 -4.37
CA ALA A 546 21.75 -10.36 -3.93
C ALA A 546 22.04 -9.44 -5.11
N VAL A 547 22.70 -9.96 -6.15
CA VAL A 547 22.97 -9.21 -7.40
C VAL A 547 21.66 -8.81 -8.08
N ALA A 548 20.73 -9.76 -8.27
CA ALA A 548 19.43 -9.50 -8.87
C ALA A 548 18.66 -8.42 -8.08
N THR A 549 18.60 -8.54 -6.75
CA THR A 549 17.95 -7.56 -5.88
C THR A 549 18.57 -6.17 -6.00
N ALA A 550 19.91 -6.08 -6.06
CA ALA A 550 20.60 -4.80 -6.25
C ALA A 550 20.26 -4.15 -7.60
N VAL A 551 20.23 -4.94 -8.69
CA VAL A 551 19.83 -4.48 -10.03
C VAL A 551 18.39 -3.96 -10.01
N TYR A 552 17.47 -4.69 -9.40
CA TYR A 552 16.07 -4.28 -9.32
C TYR A 552 15.87 -3.00 -8.50
N VAL A 553 16.47 -2.92 -7.31
CA VAL A 553 16.35 -1.73 -6.46
C VAL A 553 16.96 -0.49 -7.15
N SER A 554 18.05 -0.67 -7.89
CA SER A 554 18.60 0.38 -8.78
C SER A 554 17.60 0.80 -9.86
N GLY A 555 16.95 -0.15 -10.53
CA GLY A 555 16.03 0.15 -11.63
C GLY A 555 14.84 0.98 -11.14
N PHE A 556 14.28 0.60 -10.01
CA PHE A 556 13.20 1.35 -9.38
C PHE A 556 13.64 2.74 -8.89
N ALA A 557 14.88 2.88 -8.38
CA ALA A 557 15.42 4.21 -8.06
C ALA A 557 15.44 5.12 -9.30
N TRP A 558 15.88 4.60 -10.45
CA TRP A 558 15.91 5.35 -11.71
C TRP A 558 14.52 5.70 -12.24
N VAL A 559 13.53 4.80 -12.11
CA VAL A 559 12.11 5.12 -12.41
C VAL A 559 11.66 6.33 -11.60
N GLY A 560 11.95 6.31 -10.29
CA GLY A 560 11.65 7.42 -9.39
C GLY A 560 12.32 8.72 -9.82
N ILE A 561 13.64 8.69 -10.07
CA ILE A 561 14.41 9.87 -10.49
C ILE A 561 13.86 10.44 -11.80
N PHE A 562 13.59 9.61 -12.80
CA PHE A 562 13.02 10.04 -14.07
C PHE A 562 11.68 10.75 -13.89
N CYS A 563 10.77 10.17 -13.08
CA CYS A 563 9.51 10.81 -12.70
C CYS A 563 9.72 12.13 -11.93
N SER A 564 10.76 12.21 -11.10
CA SER A 564 11.13 13.42 -10.33
C SER A 564 11.54 14.58 -11.23
N VAL A 565 12.39 14.31 -12.24
CA VAL A 565 12.87 15.33 -13.18
C VAL A 565 11.72 15.90 -14.00
N ALA A 566 10.82 15.04 -14.50
CA ALA A 566 9.69 15.42 -15.34
C ALA A 566 8.51 16.06 -14.59
N ALA A 567 8.48 16.00 -13.26
CA ALA A 567 7.36 16.48 -12.46
C ALA A 567 7.58 17.91 -11.92
N ARG A 568 6.51 18.72 -11.92
CA ARG A 568 6.57 20.09 -11.38
C ARG A 568 6.61 20.16 -9.85
N ASN A 569 6.11 19.13 -9.15
CA ASN A 569 6.09 19.05 -7.69
C ASN A 569 6.33 17.60 -7.24
N THR A 570 6.65 17.41 -5.95
CA THR A 570 6.91 16.08 -5.37
C THR A 570 5.71 15.16 -5.45
N LEU A 571 4.49 15.65 -5.26
CA LEU A 571 3.28 14.82 -5.25
C LEU A 571 3.01 14.18 -6.62
N ILE A 572 3.15 14.91 -7.72
CA ILE A 572 2.99 14.35 -9.07
C ILE A 572 4.11 13.34 -9.35
N ALA A 573 5.33 13.63 -8.91
CA ALA A 573 6.46 12.73 -9.06
C ALA A 573 6.22 11.39 -8.34
N THR A 574 5.80 11.44 -7.07
CA THR A 574 5.59 10.25 -6.25
C THR A 574 4.44 9.40 -6.77
N VAL A 575 3.33 10.01 -7.20
CA VAL A 575 2.20 9.28 -7.79
C VAL A 575 2.61 8.59 -9.09
N ARG A 576 3.29 9.29 -10.01
CA ARG A 576 3.79 8.69 -11.27
C ARG A 576 4.77 7.55 -11.00
N ALA A 577 5.72 7.77 -10.08
CA ALA A 577 6.70 6.76 -9.72
C ALA A 577 6.03 5.53 -9.07
N LEU A 578 5.03 5.73 -8.20
CA LEU A 578 4.32 4.64 -7.54
C LEU A 578 3.50 3.82 -8.53
N ILE A 579 2.77 4.48 -9.44
CA ILE A 579 2.02 3.79 -10.51
C ILE A 579 2.98 2.99 -11.41
N ALA A 580 4.06 3.62 -11.88
CA ALA A 580 5.07 2.96 -12.70
C ALA A 580 5.73 1.78 -11.97
N SER A 581 6.04 1.94 -10.69
CA SER A 581 6.64 0.91 -9.85
C SER A 581 5.70 -0.28 -9.65
N ILE A 582 4.44 -0.03 -9.31
CA ILE A 582 3.45 -1.10 -9.15
C ILE A 582 3.25 -1.85 -10.47
N PHE A 583 3.15 -1.11 -11.58
CA PHE A 583 3.04 -1.70 -12.91
C PHE A 583 4.24 -2.61 -13.22
N LEU A 584 5.47 -2.11 -13.06
CA LEU A 584 6.71 -2.85 -13.34
C LEU A 584 6.98 -4.00 -12.35
N ALA A 585 6.52 -3.89 -11.11
CA ALA A 585 6.68 -4.94 -10.11
C ALA A 585 5.78 -6.17 -10.37
N GLY A 586 4.73 -6.02 -11.17
CA GLY A 586 3.79 -7.10 -11.48
C GLY A 586 2.38 -6.64 -11.82
N GLY A 587 2.05 -5.35 -11.68
CA GLY A 587 0.75 -4.81 -12.07
C GLY A 587 0.45 -4.98 -13.56
N PHE A 588 1.46 -5.12 -14.41
CA PHE A 588 1.27 -5.45 -15.82
C PHE A 588 0.56 -6.79 -16.04
N TRP A 589 0.58 -7.73 -15.09
CA TRP A 589 -0.16 -8.99 -15.20
C TRP A 589 -1.66 -8.77 -15.36
N VAL A 590 -2.21 -7.75 -14.70
CA VAL A 590 -3.61 -7.37 -14.86
C VAL A 590 -3.87 -6.91 -16.30
N PHE A 591 -2.97 -6.11 -16.86
CA PHE A 591 -3.09 -5.59 -18.22
C PHE A 591 -2.86 -6.67 -19.29
N CYS A 592 -1.80 -7.48 -19.16
CA CYS A 592 -1.52 -8.60 -20.05
C CYS A 592 -2.61 -9.67 -19.97
N GLY A 593 -3.15 -9.92 -18.76
CA GLY A 593 -4.32 -10.76 -18.54
C GLY A 593 -5.55 -10.24 -19.30
N LEU A 594 -5.88 -8.96 -19.12
CA LEU A 594 -7.03 -8.30 -19.75
C LEU A 594 -6.94 -8.17 -21.26
N CYS A 595 -5.84 -7.59 -21.74
CA CYS A 595 -5.74 -7.08 -23.11
C CYS A 595 -5.22 -8.13 -24.08
N CYS A 596 -4.49 -9.14 -23.60
CA CYS A 596 -3.82 -10.11 -24.45
C CYS A 596 -4.25 -11.54 -24.13
N ALA A 597 -4.05 -12.01 -22.90
CA ALA A 597 -4.26 -13.42 -22.54
C ALA A 597 -5.73 -13.83 -22.63
N ALA A 598 -6.66 -12.99 -22.15
CA ALA A 598 -8.09 -13.28 -22.24
C ALA A 598 -8.60 -13.28 -23.70
N PRO A 599 -8.36 -12.25 -24.53
CA PRO A 599 -8.75 -12.28 -25.95
C PRO A 599 -8.10 -13.41 -26.75
N ILE A 600 -6.81 -13.68 -26.54
CA ILE A 600 -6.10 -14.78 -27.22
C ILE A 600 -6.66 -16.13 -26.79
N GLY A 601 -6.93 -16.32 -25.49
CA GLY A 601 -7.56 -17.53 -24.96
C GLY A 601 -9.00 -17.75 -25.41
N LEU A 602 -9.69 -16.69 -25.86
CA LEU A 602 -11.03 -16.71 -26.45
C LEU A 602 -11.00 -16.98 -27.97
N LEU A 603 -10.06 -16.37 -28.69
CA LEU A 603 -9.91 -16.51 -30.15
C LEU A 603 -9.20 -17.80 -30.57
N SER A 604 -8.40 -18.39 -29.68
CA SER A 604 -7.67 -19.65 -29.93
C SER A 604 -8.63 -20.84 -29.96
N ARG A 605 -9.08 -21.23 -31.17
CA ARG A 605 -9.94 -22.39 -31.48
C ARG A 605 -9.21 -23.76 -31.51
N SER A 606 -8.07 -23.88 -30.82
CA SER A 606 -7.12 -25.01 -30.79
C SER A 606 -5.99 -24.95 -31.83
N GLN A 607 -4.73 -25.03 -31.35
CA GLN A 607 -3.68 -25.93 -31.84
C GLN A 607 -2.37 -25.90 -31.01
N ASN A 608 -2.14 -24.91 -30.13
CA ASN A 608 -0.98 -24.93 -29.21
C ASN A 608 -1.40 -24.67 -27.75
N PRO A 609 -1.75 -25.72 -26.96
CA PRO A 609 -1.98 -25.58 -25.53
C PRO A 609 -0.75 -25.06 -24.74
N ASP A 610 0.42 -25.06 -25.37
CA ASP A 610 1.71 -24.81 -24.73
C ASP A 610 2.22 -23.35 -24.82
N PHE A 611 1.61 -22.48 -25.65
CA PHE A 611 2.08 -21.09 -25.83
C PHE A 611 1.77 -20.19 -24.62
N LEU A 612 0.57 -20.29 -24.05
CA LEU A 612 0.17 -19.50 -22.87
C LEU A 612 1.06 -19.79 -21.65
N PRO A 613 1.36 -21.06 -21.31
CA PRO A 613 2.29 -21.40 -20.23
C PRO A 613 3.71 -20.84 -20.43
N GLY A 614 4.26 -20.94 -21.65
CA GLY A 614 5.60 -20.42 -21.95
C GLY A 614 5.68 -18.88 -21.83
N ALA A 615 4.67 -18.17 -22.33
CA ALA A 615 4.57 -16.72 -22.18
C ALA A 615 4.40 -16.30 -20.70
N ALA A 616 3.60 -17.04 -19.93
CA ALA A 616 3.46 -16.80 -18.50
C ALA A 616 4.78 -17.00 -17.74
N GLN A 617 5.55 -18.05 -18.06
CA GLN A 617 6.88 -18.26 -17.49
C GLN A 617 7.83 -17.11 -17.84
N PHE A 618 7.86 -16.67 -19.09
CA PHE A 618 8.67 -15.52 -19.50
C PHE A 618 8.30 -14.24 -18.71
N LEU A 619 7.00 -13.96 -18.59
CA LEU A 619 6.51 -12.81 -17.83
C LEU A 619 6.82 -12.93 -16.33
N LEU A 620 6.79 -14.14 -15.75
CA LEU A 620 7.20 -14.42 -14.37
C LEU A 620 8.71 -14.22 -14.19
N GLY A 621 9.51 -14.61 -15.18
CA GLY A 621 10.94 -14.31 -15.21
C GLY A 621 11.23 -12.81 -15.27
N CYS A 622 10.30 -12.01 -15.80
CA CYS A 622 10.43 -10.56 -15.88
C CYS A 622 9.92 -9.80 -14.63
N THR A 623 9.24 -10.46 -13.67
CA THR A 623 8.69 -9.81 -12.47
C THR A 623 9.70 -9.77 -11.30
N PRO A 624 10.26 -8.58 -10.97
CA PRO A 624 11.35 -8.48 -10.00
C PRO A 624 11.06 -9.03 -8.60
N PRO A 625 9.90 -8.74 -7.97
CA PRO A 625 9.61 -9.26 -6.63
C PRO A 625 9.51 -10.78 -6.60
N PHE A 626 8.95 -11.37 -7.66
CA PHE A 626 8.80 -12.82 -7.79
C PHE A 626 10.16 -13.49 -7.96
N VAL A 627 10.98 -13.00 -8.89
CA VAL A 627 12.32 -13.55 -9.14
C VAL A 627 13.22 -13.39 -7.91
N ALA A 628 13.21 -12.23 -7.26
CA ALA A 628 13.96 -12.02 -6.02
C ALA A 628 13.52 -12.99 -4.90
N GLY A 629 12.22 -13.27 -4.80
CA GLY A 629 11.69 -14.25 -3.87
C GLY A 629 11.98 -15.70 -4.26
N TRP A 630 12.05 -16.03 -5.55
CA TRP A 630 12.22 -17.41 -6.01
C TRP A 630 13.69 -17.87 -6.05
N LEU A 631 14.63 -16.99 -6.39
CA LEU A 631 16.07 -17.29 -6.53
C LEU A 631 16.80 -17.94 -5.33
N PRO A 632 16.44 -17.73 -4.04
CA PRO A 632 17.12 -18.42 -2.94
C PRO A 632 16.71 -19.90 -2.87
N LEU A 633 17.39 -20.72 -3.69
CA LEU A 633 17.15 -22.16 -3.85
C LEU A 633 18.15 -23.02 -3.07
N ASN A 634 17.70 -24.18 -2.59
CA ASN A 634 18.55 -25.19 -1.96
C ASN A 634 19.15 -26.16 -3.00
N GLY A 635 18.43 -26.45 -4.08
CA GLY A 635 18.94 -27.27 -5.17
C GLY A 635 18.17 -27.08 -6.48
N TYR A 636 18.63 -27.77 -7.53
CA TYR A 636 17.95 -27.84 -8.83
C TYR A 636 17.02 -29.07 -8.90
N GLN A 637 16.35 -29.41 -7.80
CA GLN A 637 15.37 -30.51 -7.79
C GLN A 637 14.03 -30.00 -8.34
N ASP A 638 13.27 -30.87 -9.02
CA ASP A 638 12.00 -30.49 -9.68
C ASP A 638 10.99 -29.81 -8.75
N ARG A 639 11.02 -30.13 -7.45
CA ARG A 639 10.17 -29.49 -6.42
C ARG A 639 10.51 -28.01 -6.16
N ASP A 640 11.73 -27.58 -6.39
CA ASP A 640 12.17 -26.19 -6.21
C ASP A 640 11.98 -25.35 -7.48
N LEU A 641 11.95 -26.03 -8.63
CA LEU A 641 11.81 -25.45 -9.97
C LEU A 641 10.36 -25.41 -10.47
N VAL A 642 9.36 -25.61 -9.62
CA VAL A 642 7.94 -25.70 -10.04
C VAL A 642 7.48 -24.57 -10.97
N PRO A 643 7.86 -23.28 -10.78
CA PRO A 643 7.50 -22.23 -11.73
C PRO A 643 8.29 -22.27 -13.06
N PHE A 644 9.44 -22.94 -13.06
CA PHE A 644 10.42 -22.98 -14.14
C PHE A 644 11.02 -24.41 -14.32
N PRO A 645 10.22 -25.42 -14.66
CA PRO A 645 10.69 -26.80 -14.78
C PRO A 645 11.62 -26.97 -15.99
N TRP A 646 12.56 -27.92 -15.90
CA TRP A 646 13.49 -28.24 -17.01
C TRP A 646 12.79 -28.90 -18.20
N ASP A 647 11.71 -29.66 -17.96
CA ASP A 647 10.97 -30.42 -18.98
C ASP A 647 9.86 -29.61 -19.69
N ALA A 648 9.88 -28.28 -19.58
CA ALA A 648 8.93 -27.44 -20.29
C ALA A 648 9.26 -27.42 -21.79
N ARG A 649 8.64 -28.30 -22.58
CA ARG A 649 8.83 -28.48 -24.04
C ARG A 649 8.81 -27.17 -24.87
N HIS A 650 8.28 -26.07 -24.33
CA HIS A 650 8.19 -24.76 -25.01
C HIS A 650 8.45 -23.54 -24.08
N GLY A 651 9.01 -23.75 -22.88
CA GLY A 651 9.31 -22.68 -21.92
C GLY A 651 10.81 -22.42 -21.80
N MET A 652 11.22 -21.19 -21.49
CA MET A 652 12.64 -20.88 -21.19
C MET A 652 13.14 -21.55 -19.90
N GLY A 653 12.27 -22.22 -19.14
CA GLY A 653 12.62 -22.90 -17.90
C GLY A 653 13.39 -21.98 -16.94
N PRO A 654 14.47 -22.46 -16.29
CA PRO A 654 15.26 -21.65 -15.36
C PRO A 654 16.06 -20.53 -16.05
N LEU A 655 16.10 -20.44 -17.39
CA LEU A 655 16.71 -19.32 -18.10
C LEU A 655 15.81 -18.07 -18.11
N ALA A 656 14.50 -18.21 -17.94
CA ALA A 656 13.56 -17.09 -17.91
C ALA A 656 13.91 -16.02 -16.85
N PRO A 657 14.16 -16.36 -15.57
CA PRO A 657 14.56 -15.37 -14.56
C PRO A 657 15.93 -14.75 -14.85
N LEU A 658 16.89 -15.50 -15.42
CA LEU A 658 18.18 -14.95 -15.81
C LEU A 658 18.04 -13.91 -16.93
N PHE A 659 17.23 -14.22 -17.94
CA PHE A 659 16.88 -13.28 -19.00
C PHE A 659 16.21 -12.02 -18.42
N GLY A 660 15.27 -12.19 -17.48
CA GLY A 660 14.61 -11.08 -16.81
C GLY A 660 15.58 -10.19 -16.03
N VAL A 661 16.56 -10.76 -15.32
CA VAL A 661 17.63 -9.99 -14.66
C VAL A 661 18.43 -9.18 -15.68
N LEU A 662 18.85 -9.80 -16.79
CA LEU A 662 19.60 -9.11 -17.86
C LEU A 662 18.78 -7.99 -18.52
N LEU A 663 17.48 -8.23 -18.75
CA LEU A 663 16.55 -7.22 -19.25
C LEU A 663 16.50 -6.02 -18.29
N TRP A 664 16.48 -6.26 -16.98
CA TRP A 664 16.51 -5.19 -15.97
C TRP A 664 17.85 -4.46 -15.88
N VAL A 665 18.97 -5.09 -16.23
CA VAL A 665 20.26 -4.40 -16.42
C VAL A 665 20.17 -3.42 -17.59
N GLY A 666 19.63 -3.87 -18.74
CA GLY A 666 19.40 -3.00 -19.89
C GLY A 666 18.41 -1.86 -19.57
N PHE A 667 17.33 -2.16 -18.87
CA PHE A 667 16.33 -1.18 -18.45
C PHE A 667 16.91 -0.13 -17.50
N ASN A 668 17.78 -0.53 -16.56
CA ASN A 668 18.54 0.39 -15.70
C ASN A 668 19.36 1.39 -16.53
N PHE A 669 20.11 0.90 -17.51
CA PHE A 669 20.95 1.74 -18.36
C PHE A 669 20.09 2.71 -19.20
N GLY A 670 18.98 2.22 -19.78
CA GLY A 670 18.03 3.02 -20.53
C GLY A 670 17.39 4.13 -19.68
N LEU A 671 16.94 3.83 -18.47
CA LEU A 671 16.36 4.84 -17.58
C LEU A 671 17.39 5.84 -17.05
N CYS A 672 18.61 5.38 -16.75
CA CYS A 672 19.70 6.25 -16.34
C CYS A 672 20.01 7.29 -17.43
N THR A 673 20.18 6.83 -18.67
CA THR A 673 20.45 7.72 -19.81
C THR A 673 19.28 8.64 -20.12
N ALA A 674 18.04 8.15 -20.05
CA ALA A 674 16.84 8.97 -20.22
C ALA A 674 16.70 10.03 -19.12
N ALA A 675 16.95 9.68 -17.85
CA ALA A 675 16.91 10.62 -16.72
C ALA A 675 18.00 11.67 -16.82
N LEU A 676 19.22 11.29 -17.25
CA LEU A 676 20.31 12.22 -17.47
C LEU A 676 19.98 13.23 -18.57
N ARG A 677 19.52 12.77 -19.74
CA ARG A 677 19.12 13.66 -20.85
C ARG A 677 17.97 14.59 -20.46
N ALA A 678 16.97 14.06 -19.75
CA ALA A 678 15.86 14.87 -19.25
C ALA A 678 16.33 15.93 -18.25
N PHE A 679 17.30 15.60 -17.40
CA PHE A 679 17.87 16.53 -16.43
C PHE A 679 18.72 17.60 -17.10
N GLU A 680 19.58 17.23 -18.06
CA GLU A 680 20.39 18.16 -18.85
C GLU A 680 19.51 19.15 -19.61
N SER A 681 18.47 18.66 -20.28
CA SER A 681 17.48 19.50 -20.97
C SER A 681 16.74 20.43 -20.00
N ALA A 682 16.35 19.94 -18.82
CA ALA A 682 15.67 20.76 -17.81
C ALA A 682 16.57 21.81 -17.13
N THR A 683 17.89 21.65 -17.22
CA THR A 683 18.87 22.53 -16.56
C THR A 683 19.72 23.35 -17.54
N ASN A 684 19.50 23.18 -18.85
CA ASN A 684 20.38 23.72 -19.92
C ASN A 684 21.87 23.40 -19.69
N ARG A 685 22.15 22.22 -19.13
CA ARG A 685 23.52 21.73 -18.87
C ARG A 685 23.97 20.76 -19.95
N THR A 686 23.57 21.00 -21.20
CA THR A 686 23.92 20.13 -22.32
C THR A 686 25.43 19.89 -22.33
N ARG A 687 25.78 18.60 -22.27
CA ARG A 687 27.09 17.99 -22.46
C ARG A 687 28.16 18.99 -22.90
N ASN A 688 29.06 19.33 -21.97
CA ASN A 688 30.27 20.10 -22.22
C ASN A 688 30.83 19.77 -23.62
N ASP A 689 30.98 20.80 -24.44
CA ASP A 689 32.03 20.76 -25.46
C ASP A 689 33.34 20.39 -24.74
N PRO A 690 34.12 19.42 -25.25
CA PRO A 690 35.38 19.01 -24.64
C PRO A 690 36.36 20.19 -24.40
N ALA A 691 36.18 21.31 -25.10
CA ALA A 691 36.89 22.57 -24.89
C ALA A 691 36.72 23.16 -23.46
N ASP A 692 35.52 23.08 -22.86
CA ASP A 692 35.28 23.71 -21.54
C ASP A 692 35.84 22.86 -20.37
N SER A 693 36.08 21.56 -20.61
CA SER A 693 36.69 20.67 -19.61
C SER A 693 38.21 20.84 -19.49
N THR A 694 38.87 21.18 -20.61
CA THR A 694 40.31 21.43 -20.66
C THR A 694 40.64 22.78 -20.01
N ASP A 695 39.81 23.80 -20.23
CA ASP A 695 39.95 25.10 -19.56
C ASP A 695 39.75 25.01 -18.04
N ARG A 696 38.79 24.22 -17.56
CA ARG A 696 38.58 24.03 -16.10
C ARG A 696 39.68 23.20 -15.44
N ALA A 697 40.21 22.18 -16.13
CA ALA A 697 41.35 21.41 -15.63
C ALA A 697 42.62 22.28 -15.56
N GLY A 698 42.84 23.12 -16.58
CA GLY A 698 43.92 24.11 -16.61
C GLY A 698 43.78 25.17 -15.50
N ALA A 699 42.59 25.73 -15.31
CA ALA A 699 42.32 26.70 -14.24
C ALA A 699 42.52 26.11 -12.84
N LYS A 700 42.11 24.85 -12.62
CA LYS A 700 42.28 24.16 -11.34
C LYS A 700 43.75 23.77 -11.07
N ALA A 701 44.49 23.40 -12.12
CA ALA A 701 45.93 23.17 -12.01
C ALA A 701 46.67 24.48 -11.67
N ALA A 702 46.32 25.59 -12.33
CA ALA A 702 46.89 26.91 -12.07
C ALA A 702 46.60 27.42 -10.64
N ASP A 703 45.40 27.16 -10.11
CA ASP A 703 45.02 27.57 -8.75
C ASP A 703 45.75 26.74 -7.67
N ILE A 704 45.93 25.43 -7.91
CA ILE A 704 46.75 24.54 -7.06
C ILE A 704 48.24 24.95 -7.10
N GLN A 705 48.71 25.46 -8.24
CA GLN A 705 50.10 25.91 -8.40
C GLN A 705 50.33 27.26 -7.71
N ARG A 706 49.39 28.21 -7.81
CA ARG A 706 49.44 29.49 -7.08
C ARG A 706 49.36 29.31 -5.56
N THR A 707 48.60 28.33 -5.07
CA THR A 707 48.54 28.00 -3.64
C THR A 707 49.78 27.27 -3.13
N ARG A 708 50.59 26.67 -4.02
CA ARG A 708 51.90 26.08 -3.66
C ARG A 708 53.06 27.05 -3.73
N GLU A 709 52.97 28.09 -4.56
CA GLU A 709 54.02 29.10 -4.72
C GLU A 709 53.83 30.32 -3.81
N GLY A 710 52.65 30.48 -3.19
CA GLY A 710 52.29 31.60 -2.31
C GLY A 710 52.32 31.31 -0.81
N GLY A 711 52.87 30.18 -0.36
CA GLY A 711 53.10 29.84 1.05
C GLY A 711 54.48 29.24 1.22
#